data_AF-A0A402CVB0-F1
#
_entry.id   AF-A0A402CVB0-F1
#
_cell.length_a   1.000
_cell.length_b   1.000
_cell.length_c   1.000
_cell.angle_alpha   90.00
_cell.angle_beta   90.00
_cell.angle_gamma   90.00
#
_symmetry.space_group_name_H-M   'P 1'
#
loop_
_entity.id
_entity.type
_entity.pdbx_description
1 polymer ?
#
loop_
_entity_poly.entity_id
_entity_poly.type
_entity_poly.pdbx_seq_one_letter_code
_entity_poly.pdbx_strand_id
1 'polypeptide(L)'
;MSTPAGEPTSPNSSSSDVSRDILIDFIRRSQLGYGEWARFKALYKQQEADSGADMELLAALIARLDGVPLQAAPSAPVVMELEGANNLQQIVIHGDTLIAARRTMRQAARVGVFALSDADPLRPANLAKFETTGQTQFYFFAGDLLCAQDFGQQRPGVSLYDISDPTEPRLRGVISLLPNGLVAGDRFRLGYFVPNAGGKDATLQIYDLQNPDQPVPGGKIDIPGGSTLTMGDGVTCVVVGKLGFTWSSLPKDGGLRFVDAFNPAKPSIVGSITLGPVVKAVTAGLLVYATIAPEGQRGDAGLQIVDAADPRRPRKLGFLNLGFAPDHIAVDGNRVLAYSQGRGLYLIDATDLLAPRVIGRSPLPGVYPQSFIMRGDKIYVVSYQGVSILDISRPDHPTPIGRPPTPETFAYMKRRARRLLRGLAKRDPDRYVRLAHDVLSSTGSAELDLRRQWATIDILFGQSDRYRQTRHGRGAYVLGKTRLRLRTREERAPEAWNRRPDLAASLLQNPALPWQTHEAAWKILRDTNTPPPPLSTPMLTSLLTSPSPLLARFALREVAARIAARSAMDPSIAADAYLRAGVRLRRTIEDGLRVNPGDGAWRVAFARRMLAQIVAQLTQDVMARRSVGGAMLLATLFADTAGQLRLLDAAGAFLAARRSPLTEMVVAAARAADASDAPSWALTLSGADAAQQEAVTQALEAAIAGKSVSAPAARCLVMHENEAVRMAGWRLLAASATGLGVLQPIWTSLLASTEPNAVLRTAMSSAAALSLLERAGFGPDAVAERLAERPFLVDLLTSSTFARMTQTMPATVTLTLIAAASDAQWETLRGGWLRNLQEGIGLEELWRAAEGAIASAADDRLERRLLLDADVAHTLISSDDSSFLNIREPAFGFLLERWARGHEALFARDSALLLQAATHVLPEVRQWGLARVSALGMETPFALRLLESEVPQSVVVGKTYFDSVIPGDRQERNYALALCDSPKSSVREIGREFVLEHQKSLPMTEILRALFEHDATDMQAFVAALLTGADDASPEAVLFDQTVLRARHRGRRAKEQVKTRQSAAPTVDAPTLLALARGRAARDSEWAFAELAKRALAGETIDGFTLDGPAGG
;
A
#
# COMPACT_ATOMS: atom_id res chain seq x y z
N MET A 1 42.97 -48.46 -8.27
CA MET A 1 43.57 -48.80 -9.58
C MET A 1 43.53 -47.55 -10.44
N SER A 2 44.71 -47.13 -10.90
CA SER A 2 45.03 -46.33 -12.09
C SER A 2 44.34 -44.97 -12.33
N THR A 3 45.11 -43.89 -12.12
CA THR A 3 45.03 -42.61 -12.88
C THR A 3 45.70 -42.76 -14.25
N PRO A 4 45.37 -41.93 -15.27
CA PRO A 4 46.20 -40.76 -15.60
C PRO A 4 45.37 -39.51 -16.07
N ALA A 5 45.63 -38.32 -15.51
CA ALA A 5 46.55 -37.27 -15.97
C ALA A 5 45.95 -36.31 -17.04
N GLY A 6 45.62 -35.10 -16.57
CA GLY A 6 45.41 -33.88 -17.35
C GLY A 6 45.82 -32.68 -16.48
N GLU A 7 46.69 -31.83 -17.02
CA GLU A 7 47.38 -30.68 -16.40
C GLU A 7 46.47 -29.60 -15.78
N PRO A 8 47.04 -28.73 -14.91
CA PRO A 8 46.26 -27.87 -14.01
C PRO A 8 45.77 -26.61 -14.73
N THR A 9 44.46 -26.47 -14.86
CA THR A 9 43.82 -25.18 -15.09
C THR A 9 43.55 -24.48 -13.76
N SER A 10 43.84 -23.18 -13.75
CA SER A 10 43.72 -22.21 -12.66
C SER A 10 42.52 -22.43 -11.72
N PRO A 11 42.64 -22.14 -10.40
CA PRO A 11 41.54 -22.33 -9.46
C PRO A 11 40.37 -21.40 -9.81
N ASN A 12 39.28 -22.03 -10.24
CA ASN A 12 38.03 -21.40 -10.66
C ASN A 12 37.41 -20.52 -9.57
N SER A 13 37.05 -19.30 -9.96
CA SER A 13 36.22 -18.33 -9.25
C SER A 13 34.73 -18.73 -9.15
N SER A 14 34.36 -20.00 -9.37
CA SER A 14 32.96 -20.40 -9.53
C SER A 14 32.29 -20.95 -8.25
N SER A 15 33.04 -21.47 -7.27
CA SER A 15 32.42 -22.06 -6.06
C SER A 15 31.98 -21.00 -5.03
N SER A 16 32.66 -19.85 -4.98
CA SER A 16 32.32 -18.74 -4.08
C SER A 16 31.06 -18.01 -4.54
N ASP A 17 30.88 -17.80 -5.85
CA ASP A 17 29.71 -17.14 -6.42
C ASP A 17 28.45 -18.01 -6.29
N VAL A 18 28.56 -19.33 -6.50
CA VAL A 18 27.43 -20.25 -6.29
C VAL A 18 27.00 -20.29 -4.80
N SER A 19 27.96 -20.31 -3.87
CA SER A 19 27.66 -20.27 -2.43
C SER A 19 27.03 -18.95 -2.00
N ARG A 20 27.40 -17.84 -2.66
CA ARG A 20 26.87 -16.50 -2.46
C ARG A 20 25.44 -16.36 -2.96
N ASP A 21 25.14 -16.83 -4.16
CA ASP A 21 23.78 -16.79 -4.72
C ASP A 21 22.81 -17.65 -3.92
N ILE A 22 23.26 -18.82 -3.46
CA ILE A 22 22.51 -19.69 -2.54
C ILE A 22 22.21 -18.95 -1.24
N LEU A 23 23.18 -18.21 -0.68
CA LEU A 23 22.97 -17.42 0.55
C LEU A 23 21.97 -16.29 0.34
N ILE A 24 22.02 -15.57 -0.79
CA ILE A 24 21.10 -14.49 -1.11
C ILE A 24 19.68 -15.04 -1.32
N ASP A 25 19.52 -16.14 -2.07
CA ASP A 25 18.23 -16.79 -2.27
C ASP A 25 17.67 -17.35 -0.96
N PHE A 26 18.52 -17.93 -0.12
CA PHE A 26 18.18 -18.33 1.24
C PHE A 26 17.67 -17.13 2.04
N ILE A 27 18.39 -16.01 2.10
CA ILE A 27 17.94 -14.81 2.84
C ILE A 27 16.58 -14.31 2.33
N ARG A 28 16.36 -14.30 1.02
CA ARG A 28 15.08 -13.86 0.42
C ARG A 28 13.91 -14.75 0.83
N ARG A 29 14.13 -16.08 0.92
CA ARG A 29 13.09 -17.08 1.23
C ARG A 29 12.91 -17.37 2.73
N SER A 30 13.97 -17.21 3.53
CA SER A 30 14.02 -17.61 4.94
C SER A 30 13.09 -16.78 5.81
N GLN A 31 12.22 -17.42 6.59
CA GLN A 31 11.40 -16.74 7.59
C GLN A 31 12.31 -16.14 8.67
N LEU A 32 12.27 -14.81 8.87
CA LEU A 32 12.98 -14.15 9.97
C LEU A 32 12.25 -14.45 11.28
N GLY A 33 12.47 -15.66 11.76
CA GLY A 33 11.97 -16.20 13.02
C GLY A 33 13.12 -16.72 13.87
N TYR A 34 12.76 -17.65 14.74
CA TYR A 34 13.61 -18.24 15.77
C TYR A 34 14.82 -19.01 15.19
N GLY A 35 16.01 -18.88 15.81
CA GLY A 35 17.25 -19.53 15.37
C GLY A 35 18.07 -18.71 14.35
N GLU A 36 17.49 -18.39 13.20
CA GLU A 36 18.17 -17.66 12.10
C GLU A 36 18.43 -16.17 12.41
N TRP A 37 17.70 -15.58 13.34
CA TRP A 37 17.82 -14.15 13.66
C TRP A 37 19.21 -13.73 14.17
N ALA A 38 19.87 -14.54 14.98
CA ALA A 38 21.17 -14.19 15.53
C ALA A 38 22.24 -14.13 14.42
N ARG A 39 22.23 -15.11 13.51
CA ARG A 39 23.07 -15.16 12.32
C ARG A 39 22.74 -14.02 11.35
N PHE A 40 21.46 -13.80 11.07
CA PHE A 40 21.00 -12.68 10.25
C PHE A 40 21.48 -11.33 10.79
N LYS A 41 21.33 -11.08 12.10
CA LYS A 41 21.75 -9.83 12.75
C LYS A 41 23.27 -9.66 12.75
N ALA A 42 24.03 -10.74 12.96
CA ALA A 42 25.48 -10.72 12.89
C ALA A 42 25.96 -10.39 11.47
N LEU A 43 25.44 -11.10 10.47
CA LEU A 43 25.74 -10.88 9.06
C LEU A 43 25.35 -9.46 8.63
N TYR A 44 24.18 -8.96 9.03
CA TYR A 44 23.77 -7.58 8.78
C TYR A 44 24.78 -6.57 9.34
N LYS A 45 25.19 -6.73 10.60
CA LYS A 45 26.14 -5.80 11.24
C LYS A 45 27.52 -5.87 10.60
N GLN A 46 27.94 -7.05 10.17
CA GLN A 46 29.20 -7.24 9.46
C GLN A 46 29.17 -6.50 8.11
N GLN A 47 28.14 -6.73 7.31
CA GLN A 47 27.97 -6.06 6.00
C GLN A 47 27.76 -4.55 6.14
N GLU A 48 27.17 -4.07 7.25
CA GLU A 48 27.04 -2.63 7.49
C GLU A 48 28.37 -1.96 7.89
N ALA A 49 29.25 -2.68 8.61
CA ALA A 49 30.51 -2.14 9.12
C ALA A 49 31.64 -2.15 8.07
N ASP A 50 31.55 -3.06 7.09
CA ASP A 50 32.57 -3.24 6.07
C ASP A 50 32.45 -2.19 4.95
N SER A 51 33.53 -1.45 4.69
CA SER A 51 33.60 -0.48 3.59
C SER A 51 33.69 -1.14 2.21
N GLY A 52 33.99 -2.44 2.13
CA GLY A 52 33.97 -3.30 0.95
C GLY A 52 32.75 -4.23 0.85
N ALA A 53 31.70 -3.98 1.64
CA ALA A 53 30.54 -4.84 1.74
C ALA A 53 29.89 -5.20 0.40
N ASP A 54 29.37 -6.43 0.33
CA ASP A 54 28.58 -6.93 -0.78
C ASP A 54 27.21 -6.24 -0.79
N MET A 55 27.02 -5.33 -1.74
CA MET A 55 25.81 -4.52 -1.84
C MET A 55 24.56 -5.34 -2.11
N GLU A 56 24.69 -6.44 -2.85
CA GLU A 56 23.55 -7.27 -3.20
C GLU A 56 23.09 -8.09 -1.98
N LEU A 57 24.05 -8.63 -1.23
CA LEU A 57 23.80 -9.30 0.04
C LEU A 57 23.21 -8.33 1.07
N LEU A 58 23.77 -7.13 1.20
CA LEU A 58 23.26 -6.10 2.10
C LEU A 58 21.85 -5.63 1.70
N ALA A 59 21.58 -5.50 0.40
CA ALA A 59 20.26 -5.19 -0.13
C ALA A 59 19.25 -6.30 0.19
N ALA A 60 19.62 -7.57 -0.02
CA ALA A 60 18.79 -8.71 0.32
C ALA A 60 18.45 -8.74 1.82
N LEU A 61 19.44 -8.47 2.69
CA LEU A 61 19.23 -8.35 4.13
C LEU A 61 18.29 -7.20 4.49
N ILE A 62 18.49 -5.99 3.92
CA ILE A 62 17.63 -4.83 4.19
C ILE A 62 16.20 -5.09 3.68
N ALA A 63 16.04 -5.56 2.45
CA ALA A 63 14.74 -5.86 1.86
C ALA A 63 14.00 -6.94 2.65
N ARG A 64 14.72 -8.00 3.08
CA ARG A 64 14.13 -9.05 3.90
C ARG A 64 13.66 -8.51 5.25
N LEU A 65 14.50 -7.72 5.93
CA LEU A 65 14.14 -7.05 7.18
C LEU A 65 12.92 -6.14 7.02
N ASP A 66 12.85 -5.40 5.92
CA ASP A 66 11.77 -4.44 5.66
C ASP A 66 10.43 -5.13 5.37
N GLY A 67 10.46 -6.31 4.75
CA GLY A 67 9.28 -7.14 4.47
C GLY A 67 8.69 -7.90 5.68
N VAL A 68 9.38 -8.00 6.82
CA VAL A 68 8.91 -8.79 7.97
C VAL A 68 7.67 -8.17 8.64
N PRO A 69 6.60 -8.95 8.91
CA PRO A 69 5.49 -8.52 9.77
C PRO A 69 5.94 -8.19 11.19
N LEU A 70 5.56 -7.02 11.68
CA LEU A 70 5.62 -6.69 13.11
C LEU A 70 4.48 -7.42 13.84
N GLN A 71 4.52 -8.75 13.96
CA GLN A 71 3.59 -9.48 14.83
C GLN A 71 4.00 -9.30 16.30
N ALA A 72 3.02 -9.23 17.20
CA ALA A 72 3.25 -9.50 18.60
C ALA A 72 3.85 -10.91 18.71
N ALA A 73 4.97 -11.05 19.44
CA ALA A 73 5.60 -12.34 19.65
C ALA A 73 4.54 -13.36 20.09
N PRO A 74 4.47 -14.56 19.48
CA PRO A 74 3.66 -15.62 20.08
C PRO A 74 4.17 -15.84 21.50
N SER A 75 3.23 -15.96 22.45
CA SER A 75 3.50 -16.18 23.87
C SER A 75 4.05 -17.57 24.18
N ALA A 76 4.14 -18.45 23.19
CA ALA A 76 4.59 -19.82 23.35
C ALA A 76 6.04 -20.01 22.86
N PRO A 77 6.88 -20.77 23.60
CA PRO A 77 8.19 -21.19 23.14
C PRO A 77 8.08 -22.00 21.84
N VAL A 78 9.10 -21.90 20.98
CA VAL A 78 9.16 -22.68 19.74
C VAL A 78 9.20 -24.16 20.06
N VAL A 79 8.50 -24.89 19.23
CA VAL A 79 8.44 -26.33 19.21
C VAL A 79 9.45 -26.82 18.18
N MET A 80 10.39 -27.67 18.58
CA MET A 80 11.27 -28.43 17.72
C MET A 80 10.45 -29.07 16.59
N GLU A 81 10.84 -28.82 15.35
CA GLU A 81 10.14 -29.36 14.18
C GLU A 81 10.56 -30.83 14.02
N LEU A 82 9.70 -31.73 14.49
CA LEU A 82 9.80 -33.15 14.21
C LEU A 82 8.72 -33.46 13.15
N GLU A 83 9.13 -33.68 11.90
CA GLU A 83 8.19 -33.92 10.79
C GLU A 83 7.17 -35.02 11.14
N GLY A 84 5.87 -34.65 11.15
CA GLY A 84 4.76 -35.56 11.46
C GLY A 84 4.40 -35.71 12.96
N ALA A 85 5.01 -34.91 13.83
CA ALA A 85 4.93 -35.09 15.29
C ALA A 85 3.93 -34.14 15.99
N ASN A 86 2.66 -34.22 15.61
CA ASN A 86 1.59 -33.62 16.42
C ASN A 86 1.15 -34.62 17.51
N ASN A 87 0.94 -34.15 18.75
CA ASN A 87 0.62 -34.97 19.93
C ASN A 87 1.77 -35.89 20.39
N LEU A 88 2.97 -35.34 20.55
CA LEU A 88 4.07 -36.01 21.25
C LEU A 88 3.70 -36.22 22.73
N GLN A 89 3.86 -37.45 23.23
CA GLN A 89 3.68 -37.74 24.66
C GLN A 89 5.00 -37.76 25.41
N GLN A 90 6.00 -38.37 24.79
CA GLN A 90 7.25 -38.66 25.45
C GLN A 90 8.38 -38.49 24.44
N ILE A 91 9.47 -37.91 24.94
CA ILE A 91 10.77 -38.05 24.33
C ILE A 91 11.65 -38.84 25.29
N VAL A 92 12.63 -39.56 24.75
CA VAL A 92 13.72 -40.18 25.51
C VAL A 92 15.02 -39.83 24.80
N ILE A 93 16.09 -39.56 25.55
CA ILE A 93 17.42 -39.29 24.98
C ILE A 93 18.39 -40.34 25.53
N HIS A 94 19.16 -40.96 24.64
CA HIS A 94 20.28 -41.84 24.96
C HIS A 94 21.48 -41.45 24.12
N GLY A 95 22.57 -41.04 24.76
CA GLY A 95 23.71 -40.42 24.08
C GLY A 95 23.32 -39.21 23.23
N ASP A 96 23.64 -39.28 21.93
CA ASP A 96 23.36 -38.21 20.95
C ASP A 96 22.03 -38.43 20.18
N THR A 97 21.25 -39.42 20.60
CA THR A 97 20.02 -39.82 19.92
C THR A 97 18.79 -39.40 20.71
N LEU A 98 17.91 -38.64 20.06
CA LEU A 98 16.57 -38.31 20.54
C LEU A 98 15.56 -39.26 19.92
N ILE A 99 14.75 -39.89 20.76
CA ILE A 99 13.61 -40.69 20.34
C ILE A 99 12.35 -39.96 20.72
N ALA A 100 11.50 -39.72 19.73
CA ALA A 100 10.21 -39.06 19.94
C ALA A 100 9.09 -39.93 19.39
N ALA A 101 8.07 -40.13 20.21
CA ALA A 101 6.95 -41.00 19.87
C ALA A 101 5.60 -40.31 20.03
N ARG A 102 4.69 -40.63 19.11
CA ARG A 102 3.32 -40.11 19.09
C ARG A 102 2.37 -41.02 19.84
N ARG A 103 1.41 -40.44 20.58
CA ARG A 103 0.31 -41.22 21.20
C ARG A 103 -0.62 -41.80 20.14
N THR A 104 -0.87 -43.10 20.21
CA THR A 104 -1.95 -43.75 19.45
C THR A 104 -2.70 -44.72 20.35
N MET A 105 -3.93 -44.36 20.75
CA MET A 105 -4.80 -45.20 21.61
C MET A 105 -5.48 -46.35 20.85
N ARG A 106 -5.27 -46.46 19.53
CA ARG A 106 -5.96 -47.42 18.65
C ARG A 106 -5.06 -48.09 17.61
N GLN A 107 -3.80 -47.69 17.48
CA GLN A 107 -2.88 -48.12 16.41
C GLN A 107 -1.44 -48.23 16.93
N ALA A 108 -0.59 -48.92 16.17
CA ALA A 108 0.87 -48.92 16.37
C ALA A 108 1.41 -47.50 16.51
N ALA A 109 2.30 -47.29 17.48
CA ALA A 109 2.91 -45.98 17.69
C ALA A 109 4.00 -45.74 16.64
N ARG A 110 3.98 -44.55 16.03
CA ARG A 110 5.04 -44.09 15.14
C ARG A 110 6.16 -43.47 15.97
N VAL A 111 7.35 -44.03 15.85
CA VAL A 111 8.55 -43.60 16.54
C VAL A 111 9.51 -42.97 15.53
N GLY A 112 9.96 -41.75 15.83
CA GLY A 112 11.04 -41.10 15.10
C GLY A 112 12.33 -41.13 15.92
N VAL A 113 13.44 -41.39 15.24
CA VAL A 113 14.80 -41.36 15.79
C VAL A 113 15.53 -40.19 15.15
N PHE A 114 16.13 -39.34 15.98
CA PHE A 114 16.72 -38.08 15.54
C PHE A 114 18.12 -37.90 16.12
N ALA A 115 19.06 -37.40 15.32
CA ALA A 115 20.38 -36.98 15.78
C ALA A 115 20.29 -35.60 16.43
N LEU A 116 20.72 -35.50 17.68
CA LEU A 116 20.88 -34.22 18.36
C LEU A 116 22.27 -33.66 18.07
N SER A 117 22.36 -32.68 17.16
CA SER A 117 23.58 -31.90 16.93
C SER A 117 23.58 -30.58 17.69
N ASP A 118 24.76 -30.09 18.06
CA ASP A 118 24.92 -28.74 18.62
C ASP A 118 24.74 -27.63 17.58
N ALA A 119 24.76 -27.96 16.29
CA ALA A 119 24.70 -26.99 15.19
C ALA A 119 23.29 -26.40 14.97
N ASP A 120 22.24 -27.20 15.12
CA ASP A 120 20.83 -26.75 15.16
C ASP A 120 19.98 -27.65 16.07
N PRO A 121 19.79 -27.27 17.35
CA PRO A 121 19.01 -28.06 18.29
C PRO A 121 17.50 -28.01 18.02
N LEU A 122 17.00 -27.08 17.19
CA LEU A 122 15.56 -26.95 16.89
C LEU A 122 15.11 -27.80 15.69
N ARG A 123 16.06 -28.28 14.88
CA ARG A 123 15.83 -29.15 13.72
C ARG A 123 16.78 -30.34 13.73
N PRO A 124 16.60 -31.29 14.67
CA PRO A 124 17.45 -32.46 14.70
C PRO A 124 17.24 -33.30 13.42
N ALA A 125 18.33 -33.84 12.89
CA ALA A 125 18.27 -34.61 11.66
C ALA A 125 17.49 -35.92 11.90
N ASN A 126 16.49 -36.21 11.07
CA ASN A 126 15.76 -37.47 11.14
C ASN A 126 16.67 -38.60 10.67
N LEU A 127 16.97 -39.54 11.55
CA LEU A 127 17.82 -40.70 11.26
C LEU A 127 16.99 -41.89 10.79
N ALA A 128 15.87 -42.16 11.46
CA ALA A 128 15.00 -43.28 11.15
C ALA A 128 13.56 -43.04 11.62
N LYS A 129 12.63 -43.81 11.04
CA LYS A 129 11.23 -43.90 11.48
C LYS A 129 10.82 -45.37 11.49
N PHE A 130 10.14 -45.82 12.54
CA PHE A 130 9.58 -47.17 12.62
C PHE A 130 8.25 -47.18 13.38
N GLU A 131 7.49 -48.26 13.22
CA GLU A 131 6.23 -48.48 13.93
C GLU A 131 6.42 -49.57 14.99
N THR A 132 5.83 -49.37 16.16
CA THR A 132 5.85 -50.37 17.23
C THR A 132 4.91 -51.53 16.95
N THR A 133 5.07 -52.65 17.65
CA THR A 133 4.22 -53.84 17.46
C THR A 133 2.80 -53.71 18.01
N GLY A 134 2.50 -52.65 18.79
CA GLY A 134 1.22 -52.46 19.46
C GLY A 134 0.96 -51.02 19.90
N GLN A 135 -0.07 -50.79 20.73
CA GLN A 135 -0.38 -49.44 21.20
C GLN A 135 0.56 -49.06 22.35
N THR A 136 1.65 -48.36 22.03
CA THR A 136 2.67 -48.03 23.03
C THR A 136 2.24 -46.87 23.92
N GLN A 137 2.34 -47.02 25.24
CA GLN A 137 2.10 -45.93 26.19
C GLN A 137 3.38 -45.28 26.73
N PHE A 138 4.44 -46.07 26.94
CA PHE A 138 5.68 -45.60 27.55
C PHE A 138 6.91 -46.15 26.85
N TYR A 139 7.95 -45.32 26.79
CA TYR A 139 9.28 -45.67 26.29
C TYR A 139 10.31 -45.47 27.40
N PHE A 140 11.28 -46.37 27.50
CA PHE A 140 12.44 -46.18 28.36
C PHE A 140 13.62 -46.98 27.82
N PHE A 141 14.83 -46.64 28.25
CA PHE A 141 16.02 -47.40 27.89
C PHE A 141 16.37 -48.43 28.97
N ALA A 142 16.77 -49.60 28.52
CA ALA A 142 17.34 -50.70 29.30
C ALA A 142 18.73 -50.99 28.73
N GLY A 143 19.74 -50.24 29.17
CA GLY A 143 21.02 -50.18 28.48
C GLY A 143 20.88 -49.55 27.09
N ASP A 144 21.35 -50.25 26.05
CA ASP A 144 21.29 -49.79 24.65
C ASP A 144 19.98 -50.20 23.94
N LEU A 145 19.06 -50.85 24.67
CA LEU A 145 17.75 -51.25 24.15
C LEU A 145 16.69 -50.22 24.48
N LEU A 146 15.93 -49.81 23.47
CA LEU A 146 14.67 -49.08 23.68
C LEU A 146 13.55 -50.08 23.97
N CYS A 147 12.99 -49.98 25.16
CA CYS A 147 11.81 -50.74 25.57
C CYS A 147 10.54 -49.93 25.30
N ALA A 148 9.63 -50.49 24.52
CA ALA A 148 8.31 -49.93 24.22
C ALA A 148 7.23 -50.75 24.95
N GLN A 149 6.54 -50.15 25.91
CA GLN A 149 5.45 -50.83 26.62
C GLN A 149 4.14 -50.73 25.83
N ASP A 150 3.70 -51.86 25.27
CA ASP A 150 2.55 -51.99 24.38
C ASP A 150 1.30 -52.47 25.13
N PHE A 151 0.17 -51.80 24.92
CA PHE A 151 -1.14 -52.11 25.48
C PHE A 151 -2.12 -52.49 24.35
N GLY A 152 -3.11 -53.35 24.62
CA GLY A 152 -4.18 -53.69 23.64
C GLY A 152 -4.56 -55.17 23.60
N GLN A 153 -5.70 -55.49 22.98
CA GLN A 153 -6.33 -56.82 23.04
C GLN A 153 -5.56 -57.96 22.34
N GLN A 154 -4.57 -57.68 21.49
CA GLN A 154 -3.89 -58.74 20.73
C GLN A 154 -2.51 -59.15 21.27
N ARG A 155 -1.70 -58.25 21.87
CA ARG A 155 -0.38 -58.56 22.49
C ARG A 155 0.04 -57.50 23.53
N PRO A 156 -0.49 -57.52 24.77
CA PRO A 156 0.02 -56.63 25.83
C PRO A 156 1.42 -57.09 26.27
N GLY A 157 2.37 -56.16 26.42
CA GLY A 157 3.76 -56.54 26.64
C GLY A 157 4.79 -55.40 26.58
N VAL A 158 6.06 -55.79 26.51
CA VAL A 158 7.21 -54.89 26.28
C VAL A 158 7.99 -55.38 25.08
N SER A 159 8.15 -54.51 24.09
CA SER A 159 8.88 -54.76 22.86
C SER A 159 10.29 -54.16 22.96
N LEU A 160 11.30 -54.96 22.66
CA LEU A 160 12.71 -54.62 22.84
C LEU A 160 13.33 -54.28 21.48
N TYR A 161 13.72 -53.03 21.29
CA TYR A 161 14.37 -52.55 20.08
C TYR A 161 15.85 -52.27 20.32
N ASP A 162 16.71 -52.82 19.49
CA ASP A 162 18.13 -52.46 19.41
C ASP A 162 18.28 -51.18 18.61
N ILE A 163 18.90 -50.17 19.23
CA ILE A 163 19.15 -48.84 18.66
C ILE A 163 20.65 -48.51 18.76
N SER A 164 21.50 -49.53 18.75
CA SER A 164 22.95 -49.35 18.67
C SER A 164 23.35 -48.62 17.37
N ASP A 165 22.63 -48.90 16.27
CA ASP A 165 22.61 -48.07 15.06
C ASP A 165 21.28 -47.28 15.01
N PRO A 166 21.29 -45.96 15.29
CA PRO A 166 20.08 -45.15 15.31
C PRO A 166 19.46 -44.92 13.92
N THR A 167 20.18 -45.24 12.84
CA THR A 167 19.64 -45.17 11.47
C THR A 167 18.86 -46.42 11.09
N GLU A 168 19.04 -47.53 11.84
CA GLU A 168 18.39 -48.80 11.52
C GLU A 168 17.89 -49.54 12.79
N PRO A 169 16.83 -49.05 13.45
CA PRO A 169 16.27 -49.69 14.65
C PRO A 169 15.70 -51.09 14.36
N ARG A 170 16.05 -52.09 15.19
CA ARG A 170 15.65 -53.49 14.97
C ARG A 170 14.94 -54.09 16.18
N LEU A 171 13.81 -54.75 15.97
CA LEU A 171 13.12 -55.52 17.03
C LEU A 171 13.94 -56.77 17.36
N ARG A 172 14.33 -56.94 18.63
CA ARG A 172 15.07 -58.10 19.15
C ARG A 172 14.14 -59.13 19.80
N GLY A 173 13.21 -58.67 20.64
CA GLY A 173 12.32 -59.55 21.38
C GLY A 173 11.04 -58.87 21.86
N VAL A 174 10.06 -59.68 22.30
CA VAL A 174 8.80 -59.21 22.88
C VAL A 174 8.50 -60.02 24.14
N ILE A 175 8.20 -59.32 25.24
CA ILE A 175 7.80 -59.91 26.52
C ILE A 175 6.30 -59.70 26.69
N SER A 176 5.52 -60.77 26.72
CA SER A 176 4.07 -60.71 26.94
C SER A 176 3.76 -60.46 28.42
N LEU A 177 3.07 -59.36 28.74
CA LEU A 177 2.78 -58.92 30.10
C LEU A 177 1.29 -58.57 30.27
N LEU A 178 0.79 -58.52 31.50
CA LEU A 178 -0.58 -58.07 31.74
C LEU A 178 -0.69 -56.53 31.54
N PRO A 179 -1.84 -56.03 31.06
CA PRO A 179 -2.00 -54.64 30.62
C PRO A 179 -2.05 -53.59 31.75
N ASN A 180 -1.68 -53.90 33.00
CA ASN A 180 -1.82 -52.98 34.14
C ASN A 180 -0.55 -52.86 35.03
N GLY A 181 0.59 -53.39 34.59
CA GLY A 181 1.83 -53.31 35.36
C GLY A 181 2.72 -52.13 34.96
N LEU A 182 3.49 -51.62 35.92
CA LEU A 182 4.59 -50.68 35.70
C LEU A 182 5.85 -51.45 35.27
N VAL A 183 6.66 -50.83 34.43
CA VAL A 183 7.90 -51.43 33.94
C VAL A 183 9.06 -50.47 34.18
N ALA A 184 10.19 -51.01 34.61
CA ALA A 184 11.48 -50.32 34.60
C ALA A 184 12.55 -51.30 34.12
N GLY A 185 13.62 -50.79 33.51
CA GLY A 185 14.73 -51.59 32.98
C GLY A 185 16.09 -51.09 33.48
N ASP A 186 17.04 -52.02 33.62
CA ASP A 186 18.47 -51.73 33.62
C ASP A 186 19.12 -52.38 32.38
N ARG A 187 20.44 -52.33 32.23
CA ARG A 187 21.13 -52.91 31.05
C ARG A 187 20.84 -54.41 30.82
N PHE A 188 20.54 -55.17 31.86
CA PHE A 188 20.45 -56.63 31.79
C PHE A 188 19.11 -57.17 32.27
N ARG A 189 18.19 -56.34 32.75
CA ARG A 189 16.99 -56.79 33.46
C ARG A 189 15.80 -55.88 33.19
N LEU A 190 14.62 -56.48 33.26
CA LEU A 190 13.34 -55.78 33.26
C LEU A 190 12.57 -56.11 34.53
N GLY A 191 12.18 -55.11 35.30
CA GLY A 191 11.23 -55.27 36.40
C GLY A 191 9.82 -55.00 35.93
N TYR A 192 8.91 -55.96 36.10
CA TYR A 192 7.49 -55.83 35.84
C TYR A 192 6.71 -55.85 37.15
N PHE A 193 6.05 -54.75 37.48
CA PHE A 193 5.44 -54.49 38.77
C PHE A 193 3.93 -54.35 38.67
N VAL A 194 3.17 -55.25 39.29
CA VAL A 194 1.70 -55.28 39.23
C VAL A 194 1.12 -55.00 40.61
N PRO A 195 0.39 -53.89 40.81
CA PRO A 195 -0.34 -53.65 42.04
C PRO A 195 -1.46 -54.68 42.24
N ASN A 196 -1.57 -55.26 43.44
CA ASN A 196 -2.64 -56.22 43.74
C ASN A 196 -3.98 -55.50 44.01
N ALA A 197 -5.10 -56.17 43.68
CA ALA A 197 -6.45 -55.63 43.90
C ALA A 197 -6.67 -55.31 45.39
N GLY A 198 -6.81 -54.02 45.73
CA GLY A 198 -6.92 -53.51 47.10
C GLY A 198 -5.79 -52.57 47.54
N GLY A 199 -4.74 -52.38 46.72
CA GLY A 199 -3.72 -51.33 46.89
C GLY A 199 -2.83 -51.47 48.13
N LYS A 200 -2.83 -52.64 48.77
CA LYS A 200 -2.03 -52.92 49.97
C LYS A 200 -0.65 -53.49 49.66
N ASP A 201 -0.54 -54.32 48.62
CA ASP A 201 0.70 -55.00 48.20
C ASP A 201 0.81 -54.98 46.66
N ALA A 202 2.00 -55.23 46.13
CA ALA A 202 2.25 -55.32 44.71
C ALA A 202 3.25 -56.43 44.37
N THR A 203 3.06 -57.12 43.26
CA THR A 203 3.94 -58.20 42.81
C THR A 203 5.00 -57.64 41.86
N LEU A 204 6.28 -57.84 42.15
CA LEU A 204 7.40 -57.55 41.25
C LEU A 204 7.92 -58.85 40.62
N GLN A 205 7.95 -58.92 39.30
CA GLN A 205 8.59 -59.98 38.53
C GLN A 205 9.81 -59.43 37.80
N ILE A 206 10.95 -60.10 37.91
CA ILE A 206 12.17 -59.72 37.18
C ILE A 206 12.29 -60.59 35.93
N TYR A 207 12.64 -60.01 34.79
CA TYR A 207 13.02 -60.72 33.56
C TYR A 207 14.51 -60.51 33.30
N ASP A 208 15.19 -61.56 32.88
CA ASP A 208 16.58 -61.51 32.42
C ASP A 208 16.61 -61.08 30.95
N LEU A 209 17.36 -60.01 30.66
CA LEU A 209 17.58 -59.44 29.33
C LEU A 209 19.02 -59.64 28.82
N GLN A 210 19.84 -60.50 29.45
CA GLN A 210 21.19 -60.81 28.95
C GLN A 210 21.19 -61.24 27.47
N ASN A 211 20.17 -61.99 27.05
CA ASN A 211 19.86 -62.22 25.65
C ASN A 211 18.51 -61.57 25.29
N PRO A 212 18.50 -60.38 24.66
CA PRO A 212 17.25 -59.67 24.36
C PRO A 212 16.40 -60.38 23.29
N ASP A 213 16.97 -61.31 22.52
CA ASP A 213 16.21 -62.13 21.57
C ASP A 213 15.40 -63.23 22.26
N GLN A 214 15.77 -63.57 23.51
CA GLN A 214 15.13 -64.60 24.33
C GLN A 214 15.02 -64.14 25.79
N PRO A 215 14.17 -63.15 26.09
CA PRO A 215 14.00 -62.67 27.45
C PRO A 215 13.38 -63.76 28.34
N VAL A 216 14.03 -64.09 29.46
CA VAL A 216 13.62 -65.18 30.34
C VAL A 216 12.87 -64.63 31.56
N PRO A 217 11.65 -65.09 31.87
CA PRO A 217 10.97 -64.71 33.10
C PRO A 217 11.71 -65.29 34.31
N GLY A 218 12.12 -64.41 35.22
CA GLY A 218 12.67 -64.76 36.52
C GLY A 218 11.60 -64.92 37.60
N GLY A 219 12.06 -64.92 38.85
CA GLY A 219 11.26 -65.05 40.05
C GLY A 219 10.34 -63.85 40.30
N LYS A 220 9.34 -64.09 41.16
CA LYS A 220 8.36 -63.10 41.61
C LYS A 220 8.55 -62.84 43.10
N ILE A 221 8.31 -61.61 43.52
CA ILE A 221 8.32 -61.21 44.92
C ILE A 221 7.18 -60.24 45.22
N ASP A 222 6.49 -60.47 46.33
CA ASP A 222 5.50 -59.53 46.84
C ASP A 222 6.19 -58.39 47.60
N ILE A 223 5.84 -57.17 47.24
CA ILE A 223 6.32 -55.93 47.82
C ILE A 223 5.18 -55.25 48.57
N PRO A 224 5.15 -55.36 49.91
CA PRO A 224 4.13 -54.71 50.70
C PRO A 224 4.17 -53.19 50.58
N GLY A 225 3.01 -52.59 50.31
CA GLY A 225 2.81 -51.15 50.16
C GLY A 225 3.45 -50.51 48.93
N GLY A 226 3.99 -51.30 47.99
CA GLY A 226 4.63 -50.78 46.80
C GLY A 226 3.65 -50.06 45.88
N SER A 227 4.05 -48.90 45.35
CA SER A 227 3.21 -48.08 44.46
C SER A 227 3.88 -47.70 43.15
N THR A 228 5.20 -47.52 43.12
CA THR A 228 5.98 -47.30 41.89
C THR A 228 7.33 -48.00 41.94
N LEU A 229 7.92 -48.20 40.77
CA LEU A 229 9.15 -48.92 40.54
C LEU A 229 10.16 -47.99 39.84
N THR A 230 11.40 -47.99 40.32
CA THR A 230 12.54 -47.42 39.58
C THR A 230 13.71 -48.41 39.67
N MET A 231 14.49 -48.54 38.60
CA MET A 231 15.63 -49.44 38.56
C MET A 231 16.85 -48.67 38.11
N GLY A 232 17.96 -48.87 38.83
CA GLY A 232 19.29 -48.43 38.46
C GLY A 232 20.22 -49.63 38.34
N ASP A 233 21.45 -49.39 37.90
CA ASP A 233 22.42 -50.46 37.66
C ASP A 233 22.65 -51.32 38.92
N GLY A 234 22.19 -52.58 38.86
CA GLY A 234 22.48 -53.61 39.86
C GLY A 234 21.45 -53.78 40.99
N VAL A 235 20.58 -52.81 41.27
CA VAL A 235 19.56 -52.94 42.34
C VAL A 235 18.24 -52.28 41.94
N THR A 236 17.13 -52.98 42.20
CA THR A 236 15.78 -52.46 41.99
C THR A 236 15.31 -51.69 43.22
N CYS A 237 14.86 -50.45 43.03
CA CYS A 237 14.31 -49.62 44.10
C CYS A 237 12.78 -49.49 43.91
N VAL A 238 12.03 -49.99 44.89
CA VAL A 238 10.57 -49.92 44.92
C VAL A 238 10.15 -48.84 45.89
N VAL A 239 9.32 -47.90 45.43
CA VAL A 239 8.78 -46.84 46.26
C VAL A 239 7.54 -47.35 46.98
N VAL A 240 7.50 -47.10 48.29
CA VAL A 240 6.42 -47.49 49.18
C VAL A 240 5.78 -46.22 49.73
N GLY A 241 4.54 -45.95 49.35
CA GLY A 241 3.87 -44.70 49.68
C GLY A 241 2.78 -44.32 48.67
N LYS A 242 1.89 -43.42 49.04
CA LYS A 242 0.72 -43.05 48.22
C LYS A 242 1.12 -42.21 47.00
N LEU A 243 0.99 -42.79 45.81
CA LEU A 243 0.89 -42.03 44.55
C LEU A 243 -0.52 -41.46 44.44
N GLY A 244 -0.68 -40.15 44.59
CA GLY A 244 -1.90 -39.42 44.24
C GLY A 244 -2.52 -38.59 45.35
N PHE A 245 -2.96 -37.39 44.98
CA PHE A 245 -3.72 -36.45 45.81
C PHE A 245 -5.09 -37.03 46.19
N THR A 246 -5.24 -37.66 47.36
CA THR A 246 -6.57 -37.84 47.95
C THR A 246 -6.56 -37.58 49.46
N TRP A 247 -7.61 -36.90 49.93
CA TRP A 247 -7.81 -36.38 51.29
C TRP A 247 -8.16 -37.44 52.35
N SER A 248 -7.63 -38.66 52.27
CA SER A 248 -7.94 -39.70 53.27
C SER A 248 -6.96 -39.67 54.46
N SER A 249 -7.52 -39.52 55.65
CA SER A 249 -6.90 -39.29 56.96
C SER A 249 -6.34 -40.54 57.65
N LEU A 250 -5.40 -41.25 57.00
CA LEU A 250 -4.62 -42.30 57.68
C LEU A 250 -3.12 -42.09 57.44
N PRO A 251 -2.30 -41.91 58.49
CA PRO A 251 -0.85 -41.91 58.36
C PRO A 251 -0.38 -43.37 58.19
N LYS A 252 0.41 -43.62 57.15
CA LYS A 252 1.19 -44.86 57.02
C LYS A 252 2.57 -44.46 56.50
N ASP A 253 3.60 -44.96 57.17
CA ASP A 253 5.00 -44.68 56.86
C ASP A 253 5.30 -44.79 55.36
N GLY A 254 5.84 -43.73 54.77
CA GLY A 254 6.39 -43.74 53.42
C GLY A 254 7.85 -44.22 53.40
N GLY A 255 8.40 -44.53 52.23
CA GLY A 255 9.78 -44.96 52.15
C GLY A 255 10.19 -45.56 50.82
N LEU A 256 11.42 -46.07 50.81
CA LEU A 256 11.96 -46.86 49.70
C LEU A 256 12.28 -48.26 50.21
N ARG A 257 11.96 -49.27 49.41
CA ARG A 257 12.39 -50.65 49.60
C ARG A 257 13.38 -51.01 48.51
N PHE A 258 14.48 -51.62 48.89
CA PHE A 258 15.52 -52.06 47.98
C PHE A 258 15.39 -53.56 47.79
N VAL A 259 15.29 -53.96 46.52
CA VAL A 259 15.15 -55.35 46.10
C VAL A 259 16.42 -55.74 45.35
N ASP A 260 17.10 -56.75 45.86
CA ASP A 260 18.18 -57.41 45.15
C ASP A 260 17.56 -58.22 44.01
N ALA A 261 17.87 -57.78 42.79
CA ALA A 261 17.47 -58.39 41.54
C ALA A 261 18.67 -58.96 40.77
N PHE A 262 19.85 -59.07 41.39
CA PHE A 262 21.06 -59.57 40.71
C PHE A 262 20.84 -60.97 40.15
N ASN A 263 20.24 -61.84 40.95
CA ASN A 263 19.73 -63.14 40.50
C ASN A 263 18.24 -62.99 40.11
N PRO A 264 17.91 -62.90 38.81
CA PRO A 264 16.54 -62.70 38.37
C PRO A 264 15.62 -63.85 38.81
N ALA A 265 16.13 -65.06 39.00
CA ALA A 265 15.34 -66.21 39.44
C ALA A 265 14.94 -66.16 40.93
N LYS A 266 15.63 -65.36 41.75
CA LYS A 266 15.41 -65.30 43.20
C LYS A 266 15.51 -63.86 43.74
N PRO A 267 14.59 -62.95 43.34
CA PRO A 267 14.58 -61.59 43.86
C PRO A 267 14.28 -61.58 45.36
N SER A 268 14.90 -60.67 46.12
CA SER A 268 14.66 -60.55 47.56
C SER A 268 14.72 -59.11 48.06
N ILE A 269 13.87 -58.74 49.02
CA ILE A 269 13.98 -57.44 49.69
C ILE A 269 15.22 -57.48 50.58
N VAL A 270 16.18 -56.60 50.33
CA VAL A 270 17.46 -56.56 51.04
C VAL A 270 17.57 -55.40 52.02
N GLY A 271 16.77 -54.36 51.85
CA GLY A 271 16.76 -53.21 52.75
C GLY A 271 15.55 -52.31 52.56
N SER A 272 15.37 -51.38 53.49
CA SER A 272 14.33 -50.36 53.44
C SER A 272 14.77 -49.11 54.17
N ILE A 273 14.27 -47.96 53.74
CA ILE A 273 14.48 -46.68 54.42
C ILE A 273 13.14 -45.96 54.58
N THR A 274 12.83 -45.55 55.81
CA THR A 274 11.63 -44.78 56.10
C THR A 274 11.83 -43.33 55.72
N LEU A 275 10.97 -42.82 54.84
CA LEU A 275 10.89 -41.43 54.39
C LEU A 275 9.51 -40.86 54.71
N GLY A 276 9.31 -39.56 54.48
CA GLY A 276 7.95 -39.02 54.39
C GLY A 276 7.21 -39.59 53.17
N PRO A 277 5.95 -39.19 52.93
CA PRO A 277 5.18 -39.65 51.77
C PRO A 277 5.93 -39.38 50.46
N VAL A 278 6.43 -40.44 49.81
CA VAL A 278 7.19 -40.30 48.56
C VAL A 278 6.23 -40.18 47.38
N VAL A 279 6.34 -39.09 46.61
CA VAL A 279 5.54 -38.86 45.40
C VAL A 279 6.19 -39.47 44.17
N LYS A 280 7.51 -39.34 44.02
CA LYS A 280 8.27 -39.88 42.89
C LYS A 280 9.71 -40.17 43.31
N ALA A 281 10.35 -41.18 42.71
CA ALA A 281 11.77 -41.43 42.89
C ALA A 281 12.44 -41.70 41.54
N VAL A 282 13.70 -41.27 41.41
CA VAL A 282 14.56 -41.55 40.25
C VAL A 282 15.94 -41.96 40.76
N THR A 283 16.49 -43.02 40.16
CA THR A 283 17.86 -43.48 40.42
C THR A 283 18.85 -42.84 39.46
N ALA A 284 20.01 -42.39 39.97
CA ALA A 284 21.14 -41.96 39.17
C ALA A 284 22.43 -42.57 39.75
N GLY A 285 22.93 -43.62 39.10
CA GLY A 285 23.97 -44.47 39.68
C GLY A 285 23.53 -45.09 41.01
N LEU A 286 24.35 -44.93 42.04
CA LEU A 286 24.11 -45.45 43.40
C LEU A 286 23.25 -44.52 44.27
N LEU A 287 22.68 -43.45 43.71
CA LEU A 287 21.86 -42.48 44.45
C LEU A 287 20.39 -42.59 44.05
N VAL A 288 19.51 -42.37 45.03
CA VAL A 288 18.06 -42.24 44.81
C VAL A 288 17.62 -40.83 45.19
N TYR A 289 17.00 -40.15 44.24
CA TYR A 289 16.39 -38.84 44.43
C TYR A 289 14.87 -39.04 44.60
N ALA A 290 14.35 -38.77 45.80
CA ALA A 290 12.95 -38.98 46.16
C ALA A 290 12.24 -37.67 46.47
N THR A 291 11.08 -37.42 45.87
CA THR A 291 10.25 -36.26 46.16
C THR A 291 9.34 -36.55 47.35
N ILE A 292 9.41 -35.72 48.38
CA ILE A 292 8.70 -35.91 49.64
C ILE A 292 7.54 -34.92 49.70
N ALA A 293 6.33 -35.44 49.92
CA ALA A 293 5.11 -34.67 50.18
C ALA A 293 5.04 -34.21 51.64
N PRO A 294 4.38 -33.08 51.91
CA PRO A 294 4.22 -32.60 53.27
C PRO A 294 3.31 -33.55 54.06
N GLU A 295 3.73 -33.89 55.27
CA GLU A 295 2.89 -34.58 56.24
C GLU A 295 2.07 -33.55 57.04
N GLY A 296 0.78 -33.41 56.71
CA GLY A 296 -0.10 -32.40 57.32
C GLY A 296 0.25 -30.96 56.93
N GLN A 297 -0.30 -29.98 57.67
CA GLN A 297 -0.15 -28.54 57.34
C GLN A 297 1.23 -27.94 57.67
N ARG A 298 2.10 -28.68 58.36
CA ARG A 298 3.43 -28.22 58.81
C ARG A 298 4.59 -29.11 58.35
N GLY A 299 4.33 -30.13 57.54
CA GLY A 299 5.39 -31.04 57.07
C GLY A 299 6.27 -30.41 56.00
N ASP A 300 7.56 -30.73 56.03
CA ASP A 300 8.51 -30.33 54.99
C ASP A 300 8.21 -31.06 53.67
N ALA A 301 8.33 -30.34 52.55
CA ALA A 301 8.07 -30.88 51.21
C ALA A 301 9.20 -30.48 50.26
N GLY A 302 9.76 -31.45 49.54
CA GLY A 302 10.93 -31.19 48.70
C GLY A 302 11.62 -32.44 48.17
N LEU A 303 12.95 -32.36 48.05
CA LEU A 303 13.78 -33.40 47.44
C LEU A 303 14.69 -34.04 48.49
N GLN A 304 14.54 -35.34 48.72
CA GLN A 304 15.42 -36.16 49.53
C GLN A 304 16.43 -36.90 48.64
N ILE A 305 17.70 -36.81 48.98
CA ILE A 305 18.76 -37.62 48.37
C ILE A 305 19.06 -38.80 49.31
N VAL A 306 19.10 -40.01 48.77
CA VAL A 306 19.39 -41.25 49.50
C VAL A 306 20.58 -41.94 48.85
N ASP A 307 21.56 -42.32 49.66
CA ASP A 307 22.64 -43.21 49.28
C ASP A 307 22.13 -44.66 49.28
N ALA A 308 22.26 -45.31 48.13
CA ALA A 308 21.91 -46.71 47.91
C ALA A 308 23.13 -47.55 47.49
N ALA A 309 24.36 -47.09 47.75
CA ALA A 309 25.58 -47.86 47.47
C ALA A 309 25.60 -49.23 48.18
N ASP A 310 25.13 -49.28 49.43
CA ASP A 310 24.77 -50.53 50.10
C ASP A 310 23.24 -50.63 50.21
N PRO A 311 22.57 -51.41 49.35
CA PRO A 311 21.11 -51.51 49.35
C PRO A 311 20.55 -52.18 50.61
N ARG A 312 21.38 -52.85 51.41
CA ARG A 312 21.00 -53.41 52.72
C ARG A 312 20.98 -52.35 53.81
N ARG A 313 21.71 -51.25 53.62
CA ARG A 313 21.87 -50.16 54.59
C ARG A 313 21.76 -48.79 53.91
N PRO A 314 20.63 -48.48 53.26
CA PRO A 314 20.41 -47.19 52.61
C PRO A 314 20.46 -46.05 53.63
N ARG A 315 20.99 -44.89 53.24
CA ARG A 315 21.16 -43.73 54.14
C ARG A 315 20.60 -42.44 53.53
N LYS A 316 19.99 -41.60 54.35
CA LYS A 316 19.63 -40.23 53.93
C LYS A 316 20.91 -39.41 53.83
N LEU A 317 21.11 -38.72 52.71
CA LEU A 317 22.19 -37.76 52.53
C LEU A 317 21.66 -36.36 52.84
N GLY A 318 21.33 -35.56 51.83
CA GLY A 318 20.75 -34.23 51.97
C GLY A 318 19.24 -34.18 51.72
N PHE A 319 18.59 -33.16 52.28
CA PHE A 319 17.19 -32.81 52.00
C PHE A 319 17.10 -31.33 51.60
N LEU A 320 16.50 -31.06 50.44
CA LEU A 320 16.20 -29.71 49.99
C LEU A 320 14.70 -29.44 50.14
N ASN A 321 14.33 -28.58 51.10
CA ASN A 321 12.97 -28.10 51.24
C ASN A 321 12.62 -27.13 50.09
N LEU A 322 11.62 -27.48 49.30
CA LEU A 322 11.11 -26.65 48.20
C LEU A 322 9.78 -25.96 48.58
N GLY A 323 9.17 -26.34 49.70
CA GLY A 323 7.82 -25.93 50.10
C GLY A 323 6.71 -26.58 49.27
N PHE A 324 7.06 -27.54 48.40
CA PHE A 324 6.14 -28.36 47.61
C PHE A 324 6.83 -29.67 47.23
N ALA A 325 6.05 -30.71 46.93
CA ALA A 325 6.57 -31.93 46.33
C ALA A 325 6.60 -31.78 44.80
N PRO A 326 7.76 -31.86 44.15
CA PRO A 326 7.81 -31.91 42.69
C PRO A 326 7.09 -33.14 42.15
N ASP A 327 6.23 -32.94 41.16
CA ASP A 327 5.50 -34.02 40.46
C ASP A 327 6.41 -34.72 39.44
N HIS A 328 7.43 -33.99 38.95
CA HIS A 328 8.44 -34.49 38.02
C HIS A 328 9.84 -34.13 38.48
N ILE A 329 10.73 -35.11 38.43
CA ILE A 329 12.18 -34.93 38.59
C ILE A 329 12.94 -35.63 37.46
N ALA A 330 14.06 -35.04 37.05
CA ALA A 330 15.03 -35.63 36.13
C ALA A 330 16.44 -35.31 36.64
N VAL A 331 17.39 -36.22 36.45
CA VAL A 331 18.77 -36.08 36.94
C VAL A 331 19.73 -36.23 35.77
N ASP A 332 20.68 -35.30 35.63
CA ASP A 332 21.80 -35.38 34.67
C ASP A 332 23.09 -35.01 35.41
N GLY A 333 23.94 -36.01 35.64
CA GLY A 333 25.10 -35.89 36.54
C GLY A 333 24.72 -35.36 37.92
N ASN A 334 25.31 -34.24 38.31
CA ASN A 334 25.07 -33.58 39.61
C ASN A 334 23.93 -32.55 39.58
N ARG A 335 23.21 -32.42 38.45
CA ARG A 335 22.11 -31.46 38.32
C ARG A 335 20.79 -32.20 38.43
N VAL A 336 19.88 -31.67 39.25
CA VAL A 336 18.52 -32.18 39.38
C VAL A 336 17.54 -31.13 38.87
N LEU A 337 16.69 -31.56 37.94
CA LEU A 337 15.55 -30.79 37.48
C LEU A 337 14.33 -31.19 38.31
N ALA A 338 13.65 -30.21 38.92
CA ALA A 338 12.41 -30.41 39.64
C ALA A 338 11.31 -29.52 39.08
N TYR A 339 10.13 -30.08 38.85
CA TYR A 339 8.97 -29.35 38.33
C TYR A 339 7.71 -29.70 39.12
N SER A 340 6.89 -28.69 39.37
CA SER A 340 5.50 -28.86 39.80
C SER A 340 4.60 -27.84 39.11
N GLN A 341 3.38 -28.26 38.82
CA GLN A 341 2.36 -27.41 38.24
C GLN A 341 2.12 -26.18 39.11
N GLY A 342 2.18 -24.99 38.52
CA GLY A 342 1.99 -23.71 39.23
C GLY A 342 3.22 -23.23 40.04
N ARG A 343 4.25 -24.05 40.22
CA ARG A 343 5.53 -23.64 40.83
C ARG A 343 6.63 -23.38 39.80
N GLY A 344 6.51 -23.97 38.61
CA GLY A 344 7.49 -23.83 37.54
C GLY A 344 8.67 -24.80 37.70
N LEU A 345 9.76 -24.52 37.00
CA LEU A 345 10.93 -25.37 36.91
C LEU A 345 12.04 -24.88 37.84
N TYR A 346 12.61 -25.79 38.61
CA TYR A 346 13.71 -25.58 39.55
C TYR A 346 14.91 -26.39 39.07
N LEU A 347 16.04 -25.71 38.91
CA LEU A 347 17.33 -26.36 38.65
C LEU A 347 18.10 -26.39 39.96
N ILE A 348 18.47 -27.59 40.37
CA ILE A 348 19.10 -27.89 41.66
C ILE A 348 20.50 -28.41 41.41
N ASP A 349 21.47 -27.81 42.08
CA ASP A 349 22.84 -28.29 42.18
C ASP A 349 22.92 -29.29 43.34
N ALA A 350 23.25 -30.53 43.01
CA ALA A 350 23.48 -31.63 43.93
C ALA A 350 24.95 -32.08 43.91
N THR A 351 25.88 -31.17 43.59
CA THR A 351 27.33 -31.46 43.67
C THR A 351 27.75 -31.79 45.11
N ASP A 352 27.22 -31.05 46.09
CA ASP A 352 27.25 -31.46 47.49
C ASP A 352 25.96 -32.20 47.83
N LEU A 353 26.06 -33.52 47.97
CA LEU A 353 24.91 -34.40 48.20
C LEU A 353 24.29 -34.20 49.59
N LEU A 354 25.01 -33.61 50.55
CA LEU A 354 24.50 -33.32 51.89
C LEU A 354 23.81 -31.95 51.94
N ALA A 355 24.19 -31.03 51.05
CA ALA A 355 23.64 -29.67 50.97
C ALA A 355 23.18 -29.29 49.54
N PRO A 356 22.21 -30.01 48.95
CA PRO A 356 21.65 -29.65 47.66
C PRO A 356 20.99 -28.26 47.69
N ARG A 357 21.12 -27.48 46.61
CA ARG A 357 20.60 -26.09 46.55
C ARG A 357 19.99 -25.74 45.20
N VAL A 358 19.00 -24.85 45.22
CA VAL A 358 18.43 -24.30 43.98
C VAL A 358 19.40 -23.29 43.37
N ILE A 359 19.84 -23.54 42.14
CA ILE A 359 20.71 -22.63 41.36
C ILE A 359 19.95 -21.88 40.27
N GLY A 360 18.74 -22.31 39.93
CA GLY A 360 17.95 -21.73 38.85
C GLY A 360 16.46 -21.91 39.05
N ARG A 361 15.68 -20.92 38.59
CA ARG A 361 14.22 -21.01 38.53
C ARG A 361 13.72 -20.44 37.22
N SER A 362 12.76 -21.12 36.60
CA SER A 362 12.12 -20.63 35.38
C SER A 362 10.61 -20.80 35.46
N PRO A 363 9.83 -19.72 35.34
CA PRO A 363 8.40 -19.87 35.14
C PRO A 363 8.18 -20.51 33.76
N LEU A 364 7.44 -21.60 33.72
CA LEU A 364 6.94 -22.22 32.49
C LEU A 364 5.43 -21.93 32.36
N PRO A 365 5.00 -20.67 32.15
CA PRO A 365 3.58 -20.32 32.13
C PRO A 365 2.90 -20.92 30.90
N GLY A 366 1.74 -21.54 31.11
CA GLY A 366 0.89 -22.06 30.03
C GLY A 366 1.37 -23.36 29.38
N VAL A 367 2.48 -23.95 29.82
CA VAL A 367 2.97 -25.25 29.34
C VAL A 367 2.65 -26.31 30.39
N TYR A 368 1.88 -27.32 29.99
CA TYR A 368 1.68 -28.57 30.74
C TYR A 368 2.63 -29.63 30.18
N PRO A 369 3.79 -29.83 30.80
CA PRO A 369 4.79 -30.73 30.28
C PRO A 369 4.37 -32.17 30.53
N GLN A 370 4.39 -32.98 29.47
CA GLN A 370 4.21 -34.43 29.54
C GLN A 370 5.50 -35.12 29.98
N SER A 371 6.66 -34.59 29.55
CA SER A 371 7.97 -35.08 29.96
C SER A 371 9.03 -33.98 29.90
N PHE A 372 10.11 -34.16 30.66
CA PHE A 372 11.30 -33.32 30.65
C PHE A 372 12.53 -34.18 30.47
N ILE A 373 13.48 -33.71 29.69
CA ILE A 373 14.82 -34.29 29.61
C ILE A 373 15.87 -33.20 29.68
N MET A 374 16.87 -33.41 30.52
CA MET A 374 18.05 -32.57 30.60
C MET A 374 19.21 -33.29 29.92
N ARG A 375 19.94 -32.58 29.07
CA ARG A 375 21.19 -33.05 28.46
C ARG A 375 22.16 -31.89 28.39
N GLY A 376 23.23 -31.95 29.18
CA GLY A 376 24.22 -30.88 29.25
C GLY A 376 23.58 -29.55 29.65
N ASP A 377 23.77 -28.52 28.82
CA ASP A 377 23.21 -27.18 29.07
C ASP A 377 21.84 -26.95 28.40
N LYS A 378 21.08 -28.01 28.09
CA LYS A 378 19.75 -27.91 27.50
C LYS A 378 18.71 -28.71 28.26
N ILE A 379 17.49 -28.16 28.33
CA ILE A 379 16.30 -28.84 28.82
C ILE A 379 15.28 -28.93 27.71
N TYR A 380 14.87 -30.15 27.36
CA TYR A 380 13.82 -30.46 26.42
C TYR A 380 12.51 -30.66 27.19
N VAL A 381 11.50 -29.87 26.85
CA VAL A 381 10.18 -29.85 27.50
C VAL A 381 9.14 -30.32 26.49
N VAL A 382 8.58 -31.51 26.70
CA VAL A 382 7.50 -32.02 25.84
C VAL A 382 6.18 -31.55 26.38
N SER A 383 5.33 -31.00 25.53
CA SER A 383 3.95 -30.65 25.85
C SER A 383 3.02 -31.08 24.71
N TYR A 384 1.72 -30.92 24.90
CA TYR A 384 0.74 -31.10 23.81
C TYR A 384 1.01 -30.18 22.61
N GLN A 385 1.72 -29.06 22.82
CA GLN A 385 2.10 -28.12 21.77
C GLN A 385 3.37 -28.59 21.02
N GLY A 386 4.11 -29.56 21.56
CA GLY A 386 5.34 -30.14 21.02
C GLY A 386 6.54 -29.96 21.97
N VAL A 387 7.77 -30.06 21.45
CA VAL A 387 9.01 -30.05 22.24
C VAL A 387 9.64 -28.65 22.27
N SER A 388 9.66 -27.98 23.41
CA SER A 388 10.38 -26.72 23.60
C SER A 388 11.76 -26.95 24.22
N ILE A 389 12.73 -26.09 23.90
CA ILE A 389 14.10 -26.22 24.42
C ILE A 389 14.45 -24.99 25.26
N LEU A 390 14.98 -25.20 26.46
CA LEU A 390 15.59 -24.16 27.28
C LEU A 390 17.10 -24.34 27.33
N ASP A 391 17.83 -23.25 27.10
CA ASP A 391 19.25 -23.10 27.38
C ASP A 391 19.45 -22.80 28.87
N ILE A 392 20.27 -23.62 29.52
CA ILE A 392 20.66 -23.47 30.93
C ILE A 392 22.18 -23.28 31.11
N SER A 393 22.90 -22.86 30.06
CA SER A 393 24.31 -22.45 30.15
C SER A 393 24.54 -21.33 31.18
N ARG A 394 23.50 -20.52 31.46
CA ARG A 394 23.40 -19.66 32.64
C ARG A 394 22.32 -20.24 33.57
N PRO A 395 22.70 -21.08 34.55
CA PRO A 395 21.74 -21.83 35.35
C PRO A 395 20.76 -20.95 36.15
N ASP A 396 21.19 -19.76 36.55
CA ASP A 396 20.40 -18.74 37.24
C ASP A 396 19.36 -18.06 36.34
N HIS A 397 19.53 -18.18 35.02
CA HIS A 397 18.67 -17.58 34.00
C HIS A 397 18.37 -18.55 32.83
N PRO A 398 17.59 -19.63 33.05
CA PRO A 398 17.15 -20.51 31.96
C PRO A 398 16.39 -19.72 30.89
N THR A 399 16.87 -19.75 29.64
CA THR A 399 16.22 -19.04 28.52
C THR A 399 15.73 -19.99 27.46
N PRO A 400 14.50 -19.82 26.92
CA PRO A 400 14.05 -20.63 25.79
C PRO A 400 14.94 -20.35 24.56
N ILE A 401 15.45 -21.42 23.94
CA ILE A 401 16.23 -21.36 22.70
C ILE A 401 15.28 -21.01 21.57
N GLY A 402 15.69 -20.01 20.79
CA GLY A 402 14.80 -19.31 19.88
C GLY A 402 13.82 -18.45 20.68
N ARG A 403 14.17 -17.19 20.92
CA ARG A 403 13.19 -16.10 21.10
C ARG A 403 13.00 -15.35 19.77
N PRO A 404 11.78 -14.91 19.40
CA PRO A 404 11.63 -14.19 18.16
C PRO A 404 12.17 -12.78 18.41
N PRO A 405 12.59 -12.04 17.38
CA PRO A 405 12.94 -10.64 17.57
C PRO A 405 11.69 -9.92 18.05
N THR A 406 11.80 -9.17 19.14
CA THR A 406 10.66 -8.37 19.60
C THR A 406 10.30 -7.33 18.53
N PRO A 407 9.05 -6.83 18.49
CA PRO A 407 8.70 -5.71 17.62
C PRO A 407 9.65 -4.50 17.76
N GLU A 408 10.16 -4.22 18.96
CA GLU A 408 11.14 -3.17 19.23
C GLU A 408 12.49 -3.47 18.58
N THR A 409 12.89 -4.75 18.56
CA THR A 409 14.13 -5.22 17.94
C THR A 409 14.05 -5.06 16.42
N PHE A 410 12.94 -5.46 15.79
CA PHE A 410 12.70 -5.21 14.37
C PHE A 410 12.69 -3.71 14.06
N ALA A 411 11.98 -2.90 14.86
CA ALA A 411 11.94 -1.45 14.71
C ALA A 411 13.33 -0.79 14.88
N TYR A 412 14.18 -1.32 15.77
CA TYR A 412 15.57 -0.88 15.92
C TYR A 412 16.38 -1.16 14.65
N MET A 413 16.32 -2.38 14.11
CA MET A 413 17.05 -2.75 12.90
C MET A 413 16.57 -1.97 11.68
N LYS A 414 15.26 -1.74 11.51
CA LYS A 414 14.71 -0.89 10.42
C LYS A 414 15.20 0.56 10.52
N ARG A 415 15.34 1.11 11.74
CA ARG A 415 15.97 2.43 11.96
C ARG A 415 17.46 2.43 11.62
N ARG A 416 18.14 1.31 11.82
CA ARG A 416 19.56 1.14 11.47
C ARG A 416 19.74 1.17 9.94
N ALA A 417 18.94 0.39 9.21
CA ALA A 417 18.92 0.42 7.74
C ALA A 417 18.66 1.82 7.16
N ARG A 418 17.67 2.56 7.67
CA ARG A 418 17.43 3.94 7.23
C ARG A 418 18.59 4.89 7.55
N ARG A 419 19.24 4.75 8.70
CA ARG A 419 20.40 5.58 9.05
C ARG A 419 21.58 5.29 8.13
N LEU A 420 21.82 4.02 7.80
CA LEU A 420 22.82 3.61 6.82
C LEU A 420 22.55 4.25 5.46
N LEU A 421 21.34 4.08 4.92
CA LEU A 421 20.92 4.67 3.63
C LEU A 421 21.09 6.19 3.60
N ARG A 422 20.66 6.90 4.65
CA ARG A 422 20.82 8.36 4.76
C ARG A 422 22.27 8.79 4.89
N GLY A 423 23.09 8.01 5.58
CA GLY A 423 24.53 8.25 5.70
C GLY A 423 25.24 8.09 4.36
N LEU A 424 24.93 7.01 3.64
CA LEU A 424 25.46 6.76 2.29
C LEU A 424 25.03 7.85 1.31
N ALA A 425 23.76 8.26 1.31
CA ALA A 425 23.28 9.33 0.43
C ALA A 425 24.08 10.64 0.53
N LYS A 426 24.68 10.93 1.70
CA LYS A 426 25.54 12.10 1.92
C LYS A 426 27.01 11.85 1.59
N ARG A 427 27.54 10.66 1.95
CA ARG A 427 28.98 10.36 1.88
C ARG A 427 29.40 9.74 0.55
N ASP A 428 28.55 8.90 -0.02
CA ASP A 428 28.75 8.19 -1.28
C ASP A 428 27.39 8.01 -2.02
N PRO A 429 26.97 9.05 -2.77
CA PRO A 429 25.69 9.04 -3.49
C PRO A 429 25.53 7.88 -4.48
N ASP A 430 26.62 7.45 -5.12
CA ASP A 430 26.54 6.40 -6.14
C ASP A 430 26.37 5.01 -5.51
N ARG A 431 27.06 4.74 -4.38
CA ARG A 431 26.80 3.55 -3.57
C ARG A 431 25.39 3.54 -3.00
N TYR A 432 24.88 4.70 -2.57
CA TYR A 432 23.51 4.82 -2.11
C TYR A 432 22.50 4.40 -3.19
N VAL A 433 22.64 4.92 -4.42
CA VAL A 433 21.68 4.60 -5.49
C VAL A 433 21.72 3.12 -5.87
N ARG A 434 22.90 2.50 -5.92
CA ARG A 434 23.02 1.04 -6.14
C ARG A 434 22.30 0.24 -5.05
N LEU A 435 22.60 0.51 -3.79
CA LEU A 435 21.96 -0.18 -2.67
C LEU A 435 20.45 0.07 -2.64
N ALA A 436 20.01 1.30 -2.91
CA ALA A 436 18.59 1.65 -2.96
C ALA A 436 17.86 0.93 -4.11
N HIS A 437 18.46 0.89 -5.30
CA HIS A 437 17.96 0.11 -6.43
C HIS A 437 17.79 -1.37 -6.07
N ASP A 438 18.80 -1.99 -5.46
CA ASP A 438 18.78 -3.42 -5.16
C ASP A 438 17.77 -3.76 -4.05
N VAL A 439 17.60 -2.86 -3.08
CA VAL A 439 16.54 -2.97 -2.05
C VAL A 439 15.16 -2.88 -2.70
N LEU A 440 14.93 -1.92 -3.59
CA LEU A 440 13.65 -1.78 -4.32
C LEU A 440 13.37 -3.01 -5.19
N SER A 441 14.37 -3.48 -5.95
CA SER A 441 14.26 -4.65 -6.82
C SER A 441 13.98 -5.94 -6.04
N SER A 442 14.46 -6.04 -4.80
CA SER A 442 14.24 -7.20 -3.92
C SER A 442 12.90 -7.18 -3.17
N THR A 443 12.15 -6.07 -3.21
CA THR A 443 10.83 -5.98 -2.56
C THR A 443 9.75 -6.62 -3.43
N GLY A 444 9.65 -7.96 -3.39
CA GLY A 444 8.80 -8.79 -4.27
C GLY A 444 7.28 -8.72 -4.04
N SER A 445 6.71 -7.56 -3.71
CA SER A 445 5.26 -7.37 -3.54
C SER A 445 4.73 -6.36 -4.55
N ALA A 446 3.60 -6.67 -5.18
CA ALA A 446 2.89 -5.73 -6.07
C ALA A 446 2.31 -4.52 -5.31
N GLU A 447 2.18 -4.61 -3.98
CA GLU A 447 1.70 -3.52 -3.12
C GLU A 447 2.72 -3.16 -2.03
N LEU A 448 2.79 -1.85 -1.74
CA LEU A 448 3.63 -1.29 -0.71
C LEU A 448 2.94 -1.37 0.67
N ASP A 449 3.52 -2.12 1.63
CA ASP A 449 3.01 -2.22 3.00
C ASP A 449 3.57 -1.11 3.89
N LEU A 450 2.74 -0.08 4.13
CA LEU A 450 3.08 1.10 4.94
C LEU A 450 3.43 0.78 6.40
N ARG A 451 3.02 -0.37 6.93
CA ARG A 451 3.34 -0.77 8.30
C ARG A 451 4.74 -1.36 8.41
N ARG A 452 5.23 -2.01 7.34
CA ARG A 452 6.43 -2.85 7.37
C ARG A 452 7.62 -2.21 6.66
N GLN A 453 7.39 -1.62 5.48
CA GLN A 453 8.48 -1.27 4.56
C GLN A 453 9.06 0.13 4.83
N TRP A 454 9.71 0.30 5.97
CA TRP A 454 10.24 1.59 6.42
C TRP A 454 11.41 2.06 5.56
N ALA A 455 12.31 1.17 5.15
CA ALA A 455 13.45 1.52 4.29
C ALA A 455 12.99 1.85 2.87
N THR A 456 12.11 1.04 2.27
CA THR A 456 11.51 1.29 0.96
C THR A 456 10.79 2.64 0.91
N ILE A 457 9.98 2.97 1.94
CA ILE A 457 9.30 4.27 2.02
C ILE A 457 10.29 5.42 2.23
N ASP A 458 11.37 5.20 3.00
CA ASP A 458 12.41 6.22 3.16
C ASP A 458 13.13 6.51 1.83
N ILE A 459 13.40 5.47 1.03
CA ILE A 459 14.01 5.60 -0.30
C ILE A 459 13.07 6.39 -1.21
N LEU A 460 11.81 5.98 -1.35
CA LEU A 460 10.85 6.53 -2.32
C LEU A 460 10.26 7.88 -1.94
N PHE A 461 10.12 8.17 -0.65
CA PHE A 461 9.39 9.34 -0.14
C PHE A 461 10.15 10.11 0.94
N GLY A 462 11.47 9.94 1.03
CA GLY A 462 12.27 10.51 2.10
C GLY A 462 12.24 12.05 2.21
N GLN A 463 11.97 12.75 1.11
CA GLN A 463 11.83 14.22 1.05
C GLN A 463 10.37 14.67 1.00
N SER A 464 9.41 13.73 1.06
CA SER A 464 7.99 14.02 0.92
C SER A 464 7.26 13.95 2.26
N ASP A 465 6.22 14.78 2.38
CA ASP A 465 5.24 14.71 3.47
C ASP A 465 4.05 13.78 3.14
N ARG A 466 4.03 13.18 1.94
CA ARG A 466 2.98 12.27 1.47
C ARG A 466 2.78 11.08 2.39
N TYR A 467 3.87 10.56 2.96
CA TYR A 467 3.83 9.52 3.97
C TYR A 467 4.54 10.00 5.22
N ARG A 468 3.81 10.09 6.32
CA ARG A 468 4.37 10.48 7.61
C ARG A 468 4.47 9.28 8.51
N GLN A 469 5.60 9.16 9.22
CA GLN A 469 5.75 8.12 10.23
C GLN A 469 4.98 8.50 11.50
N THR A 470 4.19 7.56 12.05
CA THR A 470 3.26 7.84 13.17
C THR A 470 3.93 8.30 14.46
N ARG A 471 5.21 7.99 14.68
CA ARG A 471 6.02 8.44 15.82
C ARG A 471 7.40 8.85 15.30
N HIS A 472 8.08 9.78 15.98
CA HIS A 472 9.40 10.32 15.58
C HIS A 472 10.44 9.23 15.29
N GLY A 473 10.54 8.79 14.04
CA GLY A 473 11.42 7.70 13.63
C GLY A 473 10.94 6.28 14.03
N ARG A 474 9.71 6.11 14.53
CA ARG A 474 9.15 4.81 14.98
C ARG A 474 7.72 4.61 14.49
N GLY A 475 7.30 3.36 14.30
CA GLY A 475 5.92 3.02 13.93
C GLY A 475 5.66 3.05 12.42
N ALA A 476 4.44 2.68 12.04
CA ALA A 476 4.01 2.62 10.65
C ALA A 476 4.07 3.99 9.97
N TYR A 477 4.14 3.98 8.64
CA TYR A 477 3.81 5.15 7.85
C TYR A 477 2.29 5.22 7.64
N VAL A 478 1.77 6.43 7.65
CA VAL A 478 0.38 6.73 7.30
C VAL A 478 0.37 7.76 6.19
N LEU A 479 -0.68 7.73 5.38
CA LEU A 479 -0.90 8.74 4.35
C LEU A 479 -1.06 10.11 5.02
N GLY A 480 -0.26 11.09 4.59
CA GLY A 480 -0.38 12.48 5.01
C GLY A 480 -1.61 13.16 4.39
N LYS A 481 -1.89 14.40 4.81
CA LYS A 481 -3.01 15.21 4.27
C LYS A 481 -2.78 15.73 2.84
N THR A 482 -1.68 15.36 2.20
CA THR A 482 -1.17 16.00 0.97
C THR A 482 -1.70 15.32 -0.29
N ARG A 483 -2.13 16.13 -1.28
CA ARG A 483 -2.51 15.65 -2.63
C ARG A 483 -1.33 14.97 -3.33
N LEU A 484 -1.61 14.08 -4.30
CA LEU A 484 -0.58 13.47 -5.17
C LEU A 484 0.31 14.54 -5.82
N ARG A 485 1.60 14.52 -5.50
CA ARG A 485 2.63 15.39 -6.12
C ARG A 485 3.07 14.76 -7.44
N LEU A 486 2.43 15.12 -8.55
CA LEU A 486 2.68 14.52 -9.87
C LEU A 486 3.96 15.05 -10.56
N ARG A 487 4.42 16.25 -10.19
CA ARG A 487 5.58 16.90 -10.83
C ARG A 487 6.86 16.87 -10.00
N THR A 488 6.74 16.77 -8.68
CA THR A 488 7.87 16.87 -7.74
C THR A 488 8.51 15.50 -7.50
N ARG A 489 9.86 15.47 -7.47
CA ARG A 489 10.68 14.35 -6.98
C ARG A 489 10.50 14.22 -5.47
N GLU A 490 10.43 13.01 -4.94
CA GLU A 490 10.01 12.75 -3.54
C GLU A 490 10.96 11.81 -2.78
N GLU A 491 11.82 11.12 -3.53
CA GLU A 491 12.83 10.21 -3.02
C GLU A 491 13.89 10.93 -2.16
N ARG A 492 14.58 10.18 -1.29
CA ARG A 492 15.49 10.73 -0.26
C ARG A 492 16.62 11.62 -0.79
N ALA A 493 17.18 11.28 -1.95
CA ALA A 493 18.33 11.97 -2.54
C ALA A 493 18.18 12.07 -4.07
N PRO A 494 17.35 13.00 -4.57
CA PRO A 494 17.08 13.15 -6.00
C PRO A 494 18.32 13.38 -6.85
N GLU A 495 19.26 14.17 -6.35
CA GLU A 495 20.51 14.52 -7.04
C GLU A 495 21.43 13.31 -7.22
N ALA A 496 21.38 12.35 -6.27
CA ALA A 496 22.10 11.10 -6.38
C ALA A 496 21.55 10.23 -7.53
N TRP A 497 20.22 10.09 -7.59
CA TRP A 497 19.54 9.34 -8.66
C TRP A 497 19.78 9.95 -10.05
N ASN A 498 19.99 11.27 -10.15
CA ASN A 498 20.32 11.92 -11.42
C ASN A 498 21.64 11.45 -12.03
N ARG A 499 22.56 10.90 -11.22
CA ARG A 499 23.84 10.35 -11.70
C ARG A 499 23.70 8.96 -12.30
N ARG A 500 22.62 8.24 -11.95
CA ARG A 500 22.36 6.85 -12.35
C ARG A 500 20.92 6.64 -12.85
N PRO A 501 20.50 7.37 -13.90
CA PRO A 501 19.16 7.21 -14.48
C PRO A 501 18.97 5.82 -15.11
N ASP A 502 20.06 5.13 -15.47
CA ASP A 502 20.08 3.73 -15.92
C ASP A 502 19.43 2.78 -14.90
N LEU A 503 19.71 2.98 -13.60
CA LEU A 503 19.12 2.19 -12.52
C LEU A 503 17.65 2.57 -12.25
N ALA A 504 17.23 3.79 -12.57
CA ALA A 504 15.79 4.11 -12.56
C ALA A 504 15.07 3.42 -13.73
N ALA A 505 15.71 3.34 -14.90
CA ALA A 505 15.16 2.65 -16.07
C ALA A 505 14.94 1.15 -15.83
N SER A 506 15.87 0.45 -15.19
CA SER A 506 15.70 -0.99 -14.87
C SER A 506 14.48 -1.25 -13.98
N LEU A 507 14.15 -0.36 -13.04
CA LEU A 507 12.95 -0.50 -12.20
C LEU A 507 11.64 -0.47 -13.02
N LEU A 508 11.60 0.28 -14.14
CA LEU A 508 10.45 0.30 -15.07
C LEU A 508 10.36 -0.93 -15.98
N GLN A 509 11.29 -1.88 -15.89
CA GLN A 509 11.21 -3.14 -16.63
C GLN A 509 10.62 -4.29 -15.81
N ASN A 510 10.57 -4.16 -14.48
CA ASN A 510 10.07 -5.21 -13.59
C ASN A 510 8.59 -4.98 -13.19
N PRO A 511 7.62 -5.74 -13.76
CA PRO A 511 6.19 -5.55 -13.52
C PRO A 511 5.73 -5.96 -12.11
N ALA A 512 6.56 -6.69 -11.36
CA ALA A 512 6.21 -7.18 -10.03
C ALA A 512 6.41 -6.12 -8.92
N LEU A 513 7.05 -4.99 -9.23
CA LEU A 513 7.31 -3.92 -8.26
C LEU A 513 6.06 -3.08 -7.97
N PRO A 514 5.95 -2.46 -6.78
CA PRO A 514 4.85 -1.57 -6.47
C PRO A 514 4.79 -0.37 -7.40
N TRP A 515 3.58 0.09 -7.71
CA TRP A 515 3.38 1.26 -8.58
C TRP A 515 4.07 2.53 -8.06
N GLN A 516 4.28 2.67 -6.74
CA GLN A 516 5.02 3.78 -6.15
C GLN A 516 6.49 3.79 -6.61
N THR A 517 7.09 2.61 -6.78
CA THR A 517 8.45 2.44 -7.29
C THR A 517 8.51 2.85 -8.76
N HIS A 518 7.54 2.41 -9.57
CA HIS A 518 7.44 2.84 -10.97
C HIS A 518 7.20 4.35 -11.09
N GLU A 519 6.39 4.95 -10.22
CA GLU A 519 6.12 6.39 -10.23
C GLU A 519 7.40 7.18 -9.93
N ALA A 520 8.18 6.75 -8.93
CA ALA A 520 9.47 7.36 -8.62
C ALA A 520 10.45 7.21 -9.79
N ALA A 521 10.58 6.01 -10.35
CA ALA A 521 11.44 5.73 -11.49
C ALA A 521 11.10 6.60 -12.72
N TRP A 522 9.81 6.70 -13.07
CA TRP A 522 9.38 7.56 -14.18
C TRP A 522 9.62 9.05 -13.91
N LYS A 523 9.42 9.51 -12.67
CA LYS A 523 9.75 10.90 -12.29
C LYS A 523 11.24 11.19 -12.43
N ILE A 524 12.10 10.23 -12.08
CA ILE A 524 13.56 10.35 -12.27
C ILE A 524 13.89 10.51 -13.75
N LEU A 525 13.46 9.56 -14.59
CA LEU A 525 13.76 9.57 -16.03
C LEU A 525 13.25 10.83 -16.73
N ARG A 526 12.04 11.29 -16.38
CA ARG A 526 11.45 12.51 -16.94
C ARG A 526 12.28 13.75 -16.59
N ASP A 527 12.79 13.83 -15.36
CA ASP A 527 13.53 14.97 -14.85
C ASP A 527 14.98 14.99 -15.38
N THR A 528 15.59 13.82 -15.58
CA THR A 528 16.90 13.67 -16.24
C THR A 528 16.82 13.67 -17.77
N ASN A 529 15.64 13.85 -18.34
CA ASN A 529 15.35 13.75 -19.78
C ASN A 529 15.91 12.46 -20.43
N THR A 530 15.91 11.36 -19.67
CA THR A 530 16.38 10.05 -20.12
C THR A 530 15.20 9.29 -20.74
N PRO A 531 15.34 8.74 -21.96
CA PRO A 531 14.24 8.02 -22.59
C PRO A 531 13.89 6.75 -21.79
N PRO A 532 12.60 6.44 -21.61
CA PRO A 532 12.19 5.20 -20.95
C PRO A 532 12.61 3.98 -21.78
N PRO A 533 12.93 2.85 -21.13
CA PRO A 533 13.20 1.61 -21.84
C PRO A 533 11.92 1.07 -22.50
N PRO A 534 12.04 0.20 -23.53
CA PRO A 534 10.89 -0.44 -24.14
C PRO A 534 10.14 -1.28 -23.11
N LEU A 535 8.88 -0.90 -22.86
CA LEU A 535 8.02 -1.60 -21.90
C LEU A 535 7.44 -2.88 -22.49
N SER A 536 7.47 -3.95 -21.69
CA SER A 536 6.84 -5.23 -22.02
C SER A 536 5.31 -5.17 -21.91
N THR A 537 4.62 -6.11 -22.55
CA THR A 537 3.16 -6.25 -22.48
C THR A 537 2.64 -6.32 -21.03
N PRO A 538 3.21 -7.15 -20.12
CA PRO A 538 2.77 -7.18 -18.72
C PRO A 538 2.98 -5.84 -17.99
N MET A 539 4.06 -5.13 -18.28
CA MET A 539 4.33 -3.82 -17.69
C MET A 539 3.30 -2.79 -18.15
N LEU A 540 3.00 -2.72 -19.44
CA LEU A 540 1.98 -1.82 -19.97
C LEU A 540 0.60 -2.07 -19.35
N THR A 541 0.21 -3.35 -19.20
CA THR A 541 -1.03 -3.71 -18.51
C THR A 541 -1.05 -3.20 -17.07
N SER A 542 0.03 -3.46 -16.32
CA SER A 542 0.17 -3.00 -14.92
C SER A 542 0.05 -1.47 -14.80
N LEU A 543 0.78 -0.73 -15.63
CA LEU A 543 0.79 0.74 -15.60
C LEU A 543 -0.55 1.37 -16.03
N LEU A 544 -1.27 0.78 -17.00
CA LEU A 544 -2.60 1.25 -17.43
C LEU A 544 -3.66 1.11 -16.33
N THR A 545 -3.50 0.11 -15.46
CA THR A 545 -4.37 -0.13 -14.30
C THR A 545 -3.85 0.52 -13.01
N SER A 546 -2.72 1.22 -13.08
CA SER A 546 -2.08 1.82 -11.91
C SER A 546 -2.95 2.88 -11.22
N PRO A 547 -2.96 2.95 -9.88
CA PRO A 547 -3.55 4.06 -9.14
C PRO A 547 -2.88 5.41 -9.41
N SER A 548 -1.65 5.45 -9.94
CA SER A 548 -0.97 6.71 -10.28
C SER A 548 -1.51 7.27 -11.60
N PRO A 549 -2.13 8.48 -11.60
CA PRO A 549 -2.57 9.13 -12.83
C PRO A 549 -1.41 9.43 -13.78
N LEU A 550 -0.20 9.58 -13.25
CA LEU A 550 1.00 9.86 -14.03
C LEU A 550 1.49 8.60 -14.78
N LEU A 551 1.48 7.44 -14.13
CA LEU A 551 1.83 6.17 -14.79
C LEU A 551 0.78 5.75 -15.81
N ALA A 552 -0.51 5.88 -15.48
CA ALA A 552 -1.58 5.59 -16.41
C ALA A 552 -1.48 6.46 -17.67
N ARG A 553 -1.21 7.77 -17.52
CA ARG A 553 -0.99 8.68 -18.67
C ARG A 553 0.27 8.36 -19.46
N PHE A 554 1.35 7.95 -18.79
CA PHE A 554 2.57 7.52 -19.44
C PHE A 554 2.34 6.27 -20.30
N ALA A 555 1.73 5.23 -19.73
CA ALA A 555 1.39 4.00 -20.46
C ALA A 555 0.42 4.26 -21.63
N LEU A 556 -0.58 5.13 -21.44
CA LEU A 556 -1.49 5.53 -22.53
C LEU A 556 -0.75 6.20 -23.70
N ARG A 557 0.23 7.05 -23.42
CA ARG A 557 1.05 7.70 -24.45
C ARG A 557 1.92 6.70 -25.18
N GLU A 558 2.52 5.76 -24.46
CA GLU A 558 3.35 4.71 -25.04
C GLU A 558 2.52 3.79 -25.96
N VAL A 559 1.33 3.36 -25.53
CA VAL A 559 0.43 2.58 -26.38
C VAL A 559 0.00 3.37 -27.63
N ALA A 560 -0.40 4.63 -27.47
CA ALA A 560 -0.78 5.48 -28.60
C ALA A 560 0.38 5.69 -29.59
N ALA A 561 1.61 5.88 -29.08
CA ALA A 561 2.80 6.03 -29.90
C ALA A 561 3.12 4.75 -30.68
N ARG A 562 3.02 3.57 -30.05
CA ARG A 562 3.23 2.28 -30.74
C ARG A 562 2.20 2.01 -31.83
N ILE A 563 0.94 2.33 -31.58
CA ILE A 563 -0.14 2.21 -32.59
C ILE A 563 0.13 3.17 -33.75
N ALA A 564 0.47 4.43 -33.48
CA ALA A 564 0.79 5.41 -34.52
C ALA A 564 2.05 5.02 -35.32
N ALA A 565 3.05 4.43 -34.66
CA ALA A 565 4.29 3.94 -35.26
C ALA A 565 4.15 2.55 -35.92
N ARG A 566 2.94 1.97 -35.97
CA ARG A 566 2.66 0.65 -36.56
C ARG A 566 3.48 -0.50 -35.96
N SER A 567 3.83 -0.38 -34.68
CA SER A 567 4.53 -1.44 -33.94
C SER A 567 3.53 -2.52 -33.48
N ALA A 568 4.01 -3.76 -33.35
CA ALA A 568 3.19 -4.86 -32.84
C ALA A 568 2.64 -4.54 -31.44
N MET A 569 1.34 -4.69 -31.25
CA MET A 569 0.64 -4.37 -30.01
C MET A 569 -0.41 -5.43 -29.71
N ASP A 570 -0.55 -5.81 -28.44
CA ASP A 570 -1.62 -6.69 -28.01
C ASP A 570 -3.00 -6.02 -28.21
N PRO A 571 -3.96 -6.68 -28.87
CA PRO A 571 -5.28 -6.09 -29.18
C PRO A 571 -6.08 -5.78 -27.92
N SER A 572 -5.90 -6.52 -26.82
CA SER A 572 -6.62 -6.28 -25.58
C SER A 572 -6.09 -5.02 -24.87
N ILE A 573 -4.77 -4.82 -24.87
CA ILE A 573 -4.14 -3.61 -24.32
C ILE A 573 -4.56 -2.37 -25.12
N ALA A 574 -4.60 -2.47 -26.45
CA ALA A 574 -5.04 -1.36 -27.31
C ALA A 574 -6.49 -0.96 -27.02
N ALA A 575 -7.39 -1.94 -26.85
CA ALA A 575 -8.79 -1.69 -26.49
C ALA A 575 -8.93 -1.06 -25.10
N ASP A 576 -8.22 -1.59 -24.10
CA ASP A 576 -8.24 -1.06 -22.73
C ASP A 576 -7.65 0.36 -22.66
N ALA A 577 -6.59 0.64 -23.43
CA ALA A 577 -6.00 1.97 -23.56
C ALA A 577 -6.98 2.97 -24.20
N TYR A 578 -7.67 2.58 -25.28
CA TYR A 578 -8.68 3.41 -25.93
C TYR A 578 -9.76 3.87 -24.95
N LEU A 579 -10.33 2.92 -24.20
CA LEU A 579 -11.40 3.20 -23.24
C LEU A 579 -10.94 4.04 -22.03
N ARG A 580 -9.63 4.09 -21.76
CA ARG A 580 -9.03 4.91 -20.68
C ARG A 580 -8.49 6.26 -21.19
N ALA A 581 -8.28 6.42 -22.49
CA ALA A 581 -7.71 7.60 -23.10
C ALA A 581 -8.63 8.83 -23.01
N GLY A 582 -8.03 10.00 -22.76
CA GLY A 582 -8.68 11.30 -22.96
C GLY A 582 -8.85 11.62 -24.45
N VAL A 583 -9.62 12.66 -24.78
CA VAL A 583 -10.05 12.99 -26.16
C VAL A 583 -8.88 13.04 -27.15
N ARG A 584 -7.78 13.75 -26.82
CA ARG A 584 -6.62 13.89 -27.72
C ARG A 584 -5.93 12.56 -28.02
N LEU A 585 -5.59 11.79 -26.98
CA LEU A 585 -4.91 10.49 -27.14
C LEU A 585 -5.81 9.46 -27.83
N ARG A 586 -7.12 9.51 -27.57
CA ARG A 586 -8.08 8.63 -28.24
C ARG A 586 -8.09 8.87 -29.74
N ARG A 587 -8.13 10.14 -30.18
CA ARG A 587 -8.01 10.47 -31.62
C ARG A 587 -6.73 9.91 -32.23
N THR A 588 -5.59 10.03 -31.55
CA THR A 588 -4.33 9.43 -32.03
C THR A 588 -4.43 7.91 -32.20
N ILE A 589 -5.08 7.21 -31.26
CA ILE A 589 -5.32 5.78 -31.37
C ILE A 589 -6.27 5.49 -32.55
N GLU A 590 -7.37 6.24 -32.70
CA GLU A 590 -8.33 6.08 -33.81
C GLU A 590 -7.67 6.27 -35.17
N ASP A 591 -6.89 7.35 -35.33
CA ASP A 591 -6.21 7.66 -36.59
C ASP A 591 -5.18 6.58 -36.93
N GLY A 592 -4.44 6.09 -35.94
CA GLY A 592 -3.52 4.97 -36.13
C GLY A 592 -4.23 3.68 -36.54
N LEU A 593 -5.36 3.34 -35.90
CA LEU A 593 -6.17 2.18 -36.26
C LEU A 593 -6.84 2.33 -37.64
N ARG A 594 -7.24 3.53 -38.05
CA ARG A 594 -7.78 3.78 -39.40
C ARG A 594 -6.74 3.52 -40.49
N VAL A 595 -5.47 3.83 -40.22
CA VAL A 595 -4.37 3.61 -41.16
C VAL A 595 -3.92 2.17 -41.18
N ASN A 596 -3.88 1.49 -40.03
CA ASN A 596 -3.55 0.07 -39.91
C ASN A 596 -4.43 -0.61 -38.86
N PRO A 597 -5.57 -1.20 -39.26
CA PRO A 597 -6.51 -1.79 -38.32
C PRO A 597 -6.05 -3.12 -37.73
N GLY A 598 -4.88 -3.64 -38.15
CA GLY A 598 -4.38 -4.98 -37.79
C GLY A 598 -4.89 -6.07 -38.74
N ASP A 599 -4.37 -7.29 -38.59
CA ASP A 599 -4.84 -8.45 -39.35
C ASP A 599 -6.21 -8.97 -38.86
N GLY A 600 -6.80 -9.93 -39.58
CA GLY A 600 -8.14 -10.44 -39.25
C GLY A 600 -8.28 -10.98 -37.83
N ALA A 601 -7.27 -11.71 -37.33
CA ALA A 601 -7.29 -12.28 -35.98
C ALA A 601 -7.16 -11.19 -34.90
N TRP A 602 -6.28 -10.22 -35.13
CA TRP A 602 -6.08 -9.06 -34.26
C TRP A 602 -7.35 -8.20 -34.16
N ARG A 603 -7.98 -7.92 -35.31
CA ARG A 603 -9.22 -7.12 -35.38
C ARG A 603 -10.35 -7.75 -34.59
N VAL A 604 -10.54 -9.06 -34.72
CA VAL A 604 -11.56 -9.80 -33.95
C VAL A 604 -11.26 -9.78 -32.45
N ALA A 605 -9.99 -9.97 -32.04
CA ALA A 605 -9.61 -9.94 -30.64
C ALA A 605 -9.80 -8.55 -30.01
N PHE A 606 -9.43 -7.48 -30.73
CA PHE A 606 -9.62 -6.10 -30.30
C PHE A 606 -11.10 -5.78 -30.12
N ALA A 607 -11.91 -6.08 -31.15
CA ALA A 607 -13.33 -5.81 -31.15
C ALA A 607 -14.07 -6.61 -30.07
N ARG A 608 -13.69 -7.88 -29.84
CA ARG A 608 -14.24 -8.71 -28.77
C ARG A 608 -13.95 -8.13 -27.38
N ARG A 609 -12.70 -7.72 -27.11
CA ARG A 609 -12.33 -7.10 -25.83
C ARG A 609 -13.08 -5.79 -25.60
N MET A 610 -13.16 -4.94 -26.62
CA MET A 610 -13.85 -3.65 -26.55
C MET A 610 -15.36 -3.84 -26.32
N LEU A 611 -16.00 -4.75 -27.04
CA LEU A 611 -17.42 -5.07 -26.88
C LEU A 611 -17.74 -5.60 -25.49
N ALA A 612 -16.92 -6.53 -24.96
CA ALA A 612 -17.12 -7.07 -23.61
C ALA A 612 -17.11 -5.97 -22.53
N GLN A 613 -16.21 -4.98 -22.65
CA GLN A 613 -16.13 -3.84 -21.72
C GLN A 613 -17.31 -2.86 -21.88
N ILE A 614 -17.82 -2.68 -23.11
CA ILE A 614 -19.01 -1.84 -23.38
C ILE A 614 -20.26 -2.52 -22.83
N VAL A 615 -20.47 -3.81 -23.09
CA VAL A 615 -21.63 -4.58 -22.63
C VAL A 615 -21.69 -4.65 -21.11
N ALA A 616 -20.56 -4.86 -20.44
CA ALA A 616 -20.50 -4.83 -18.97
C ALA A 616 -20.95 -3.50 -18.34
N GLN A 617 -20.98 -2.40 -19.11
CA GLN A 617 -21.47 -1.09 -18.66
C GLN A 617 -22.94 -0.83 -19.01
N LEU A 618 -23.60 -1.70 -19.80
CA LEU A 618 -25.00 -1.51 -20.21
C LEU A 618 -26.00 -1.82 -19.10
N THR A 619 -25.61 -2.64 -18.13
CA THR A 619 -26.42 -2.91 -16.94
C THR A 619 -26.37 -1.78 -15.91
N GLN A 620 -25.57 -0.73 -16.17
CA GLN A 620 -25.48 0.45 -15.32
C GLN A 620 -26.32 1.60 -15.89
N ASP A 621 -26.94 2.37 -15.01
CA ASP A 621 -27.85 3.46 -15.39
C ASP A 621 -27.14 4.59 -16.17
N VAL A 622 -25.79 4.71 -16.12
CA VAL A 622 -25.00 5.76 -16.78
C VAL A 622 -23.76 5.22 -17.52
N MET A 623 -23.76 5.24 -18.86
CA MET A 623 -22.58 4.92 -19.68
C MET A 623 -21.67 6.13 -19.95
N ALA A 624 -20.36 5.92 -19.95
CA ALA A 624 -19.36 6.96 -20.23
C ALA A 624 -19.27 7.33 -21.74
N ARG A 625 -19.06 8.62 -22.06
CA ARG A 625 -18.86 9.12 -23.46
C ARG A 625 -17.79 8.36 -24.25
N ARG A 626 -16.78 7.80 -23.58
CA ARG A 626 -15.71 6.99 -24.20
C ARG A 626 -16.16 5.62 -24.68
N SER A 627 -17.11 5.02 -23.98
CA SER A 627 -17.69 3.73 -24.35
C SER A 627 -18.63 3.90 -25.54
N VAL A 628 -19.30 5.05 -25.63
CA VAL A 628 -20.02 5.48 -26.84
C VAL A 628 -19.07 5.65 -28.03
N GLY A 629 -17.95 6.35 -27.85
CA GLY A 629 -16.93 6.47 -28.90
C GLY A 629 -16.38 5.12 -29.37
N GLY A 630 -16.14 4.19 -28.41
CA GLY A 630 -15.71 2.82 -28.72
C GLY A 630 -16.76 2.04 -29.52
N ALA A 631 -18.04 2.18 -29.15
CA ALA A 631 -19.14 1.60 -29.91
C ALA A 631 -19.19 2.12 -31.36
N MET A 632 -19.03 3.43 -31.57
CA MET A 632 -18.95 4.01 -32.91
C MET A 632 -17.72 3.54 -33.70
N LEU A 633 -16.57 3.40 -33.04
CA LEU A 633 -15.36 2.85 -33.66
C LEU A 633 -15.59 1.41 -34.15
N LEU A 634 -16.24 0.58 -33.33
CA LEU A 634 -16.62 -0.79 -33.73
C LEU A 634 -17.55 -0.79 -34.93
N ALA A 635 -18.59 0.04 -34.92
CA ALA A 635 -19.59 0.13 -36.00
C ALA A 635 -19.05 0.72 -37.31
N THR A 636 -17.94 1.46 -37.29
CA THR A 636 -17.40 2.12 -38.49
C THR A 636 -16.17 1.39 -39.04
N LEU A 637 -15.18 1.11 -38.19
CA LEU A 637 -13.88 0.59 -38.61
C LEU A 637 -13.78 -0.94 -38.50
N PHE A 638 -14.66 -1.57 -37.72
CA PHE A 638 -14.67 -3.02 -37.48
C PHE A 638 -16.01 -3.66 -37.86
N ALA A 639 -16.81 -2.99 -38.71
CA ALA A 639 -18.14 -3.44 -39.12
C ALA A 639 -18.12 -4.83 -39.81
N ASP A 640 -17.08 -5.11 -40.59
CA ASP A 640 -16.85 -6.40 -41.26
C ASP A 640 -16.60 -7.56 -40.28
N THR A 641 -16.20 -7.27 -39.04
CA THR A 641 -16.05 -8.28 -37.98
C THR A 641 -17.38 -8.60 -37.27
N ALA A 642 -18.47 -7.87 -37.59
CA ALA A 642 -19.76 -7.99 -36.91
C ALA A 642 -20.38 -9.39 -36.98
N GLY A 643 -20.30 -10.05 -38.15
CA GLY A 643 -20.80 -11.41 -38.33
C GLY A 643 -20.08 -12.46 -37.48
N GLN A 644 -18.79 -12.25 -37.18
CA GLN A 644 -18.00 -13.17 -36.35
C GLN A 644 -18.12 -12.92 -34.84
N LEU A 645 -18.56 -11.73 -34.45
CA LEU A 645 -18.63 -11.29 -33.04
C LEU A 645 -20.00 -11.50 -32.40
N ARG A 646 -21.02 -11.94 -33.16
CA ARG A 646 -22.43 -11.95 -32.74
C ARG A 646 -22.83 -10.63 -32.06
N LEU A 647 -22.40 -9.51 -32.64
CA LEU A 647 -22.71 -8.15 -32.16
C LEU A 647 -24.23 -7.91 -31.99
N LEU A 648 -25.02 -8.72 -32.68
CA LEU A 648 -26.49 -8.75 -32.70
C LEU A 648 -27.12 -9.27 -31.40
N ASP A 649 -26.44 -10.12 -30.63
CA ASP A 649 -26.92 -10.58 -29.30
C ASP A 649 -27.03 -9.41 -28.30
N ALA A 650 -26.24 -8.35 -28.51
CA ALA A 650 -26.29 -7.13 -27.72
C ALA A 650 -27.23 -6.05 -28.32
N ALA A 651 -27.64 -6.18 -29.60
CA ALA A 651 -28.46 -5.19 -30.30
C ALA A 651 -29.84 -4.98 -29.67
N GLY A 652 -30.48 -6.06 -29.21
CA GLY A 652 -31.75 -5.98 -28.45
C GLY A 652 -31.60 -5.19 -27.14
N ALA A 653 -30.50 -5.42 -26.40
CA ALA A 653 -30.20 -4.66 -25.19
C ALA A 653 -29.89 -3.17 -25.49
N PHE A 654 -29.23 -2.87 -26.60
CA PHE A 654 -28.95 -1.49 -27.04
C PHE A 654 -30.19 -0.75 -27.57
N LEU A 655 -31.16 -1.46 -28.17
CA LEU A 655 -32.44 -0.91 -28.61
C LEU A 655 -33.40 -0.65 -27.45
N ALA A 656 -33.40 -1.55 -26.45
CA ALA A 656 -34.15 -1.38 -25.21
C ALA A 656 -33.54 -0.31 -24.29
N ALA A 657 -32.23 -0.07 -24.38
CA ALA A 657 -31.57 1.01 -23.67
C ALA A 657 -32.10 2.37 -24.16
N ARG A 658 -32.52 3.25 -23.25
CA ARG A 658 -33.03 4.60 -23.55
C ARG A 658 -31.95 5.57 -24.09
N ARG A 659 -30.84 5.09 -24.70
CA ARG A 659 -29.62 5.87 -25.04
C ARG A 659 -29.34 5.93 -26.55
N SER A 660 -29.50 7.13 -27.12
CA SER A 660 -29.37 7.44 -28.57
C SER A 660 -28.10 6.92 -29.29
N PRO A 661 -26.87 7.00 -28.73
CA PRO A 661 -25.66 6.67 -29.49
C PRO A 661 -25.44 5.17 -29.71
N LEU A 662 -26.00 4.33 -28.84
CA LEU A 662 -25.89 2.88 -28.92
C LEU A 662 -26.87 2.31 -29.95
N THR A 663 -28.00 3.01 -30.14
CA THR A 663 -28.95 2.72 -31.20
C THR A 663 -28.38 3.05 -32.59
N GLU A 664 -27.54 4.10 -32.73
CA GLU A 664 -26.82 4.36 -34.00
C GLU A 664 -25.84 3.24 -34.35
N MET A 665 -25.22 2.61 -33.34
CA MET A 665 -24.40 1.40 -33.53
C MET A 665 -25.25 0.23 -34.03
N VAL A 666 -26.46 0.05 -33.49
CA VAL A 666 -27.40 -0.98 -33.97
C VAL A 666 -27.85 -0.69 -35.40
N VAL A 667 -28.14 0.57 -35.74
CA VAL A 667 -28.52 0.97 -37.11
C VAL A 667 -27.36 0.80 -38.09
N ALA A 668 -26.13 1.12 -37.70
CA ALA A 668 -24.93 0.90 -38.51
C ALA A 668 -24.60 -0.59 -38.67
N ALA A 669 -24.76 -1.39 -37.60
CA ALA A 669 -24.63 -2.84 -37.65
C ALA A 669 -25.73 -3.48 -38.49
N ALA A 670 -26.96 -2.97 -38.42
CA ALA A 670 -28.11 -3.43 -39.21
C ALA A 670 -27.88 -3.20 -40.71
N ARG A 671 -27.28 -2.07 -41.10
CA ARG A 671 -26.86 -1.84 -42.50
C ARG A 671 -25.78 -2.80 -43.00
N ALA A 672 -25.06 -3.46 -42.10
CA ALA A 672 -24.04 -4.46 -42.38
C ALA A 672 -24.51 -5.90 -42.11
N ALA A 673 -25.77 -6.07 -41.67
CA ALA A 673 -26.36 -7.36 -41.31
C ALA A 673 -27.21 -7.92 -42.46
N ASP A 674 -27.47 -9.22 -42.41
CA ASP A 674 -28.35 -9.90 -43.36
C ASP A 674 -29.82 -9.74 -42.92
N ALA A 675 -30.76 -9.59 -43.86
CA ALA A 675 -32.19 -9.46 -43.56
C ALA A 675 -32.75 -10.66 -42.77
N SER A 676 -32.10 -11.82 -42.87
CA SER A 676 -32.44 -13.03 -42.12
C SER A 676 -32.27 -12.92 -40.59
N ASP A 677 -31.57 -11.89 -40.09
CA ASP A 677 -31.39 -11.66 -38.65
C ASP A 677 -32.56 -10.89 -38.00
N ALA A 678 -33.38 -10.18 -38.79
CA ALA A 678 -34.45 -9.30 -38.30
C ALA A 678 -35.52 -9.99 -37.41
N PRO A 679 -35.96 -11.23 -37.68
CA PRO A 679 -36.94 -11.92 -36.83
C PRO A 679 -36.42 -12.20 -35.41
N SER A 680 -35.13 -12.48 -35.26
CA SER A 680 -34.51 -12.73 -33.95
C SER A 680 -34.47 -11.47 -33.08
N TRP A 681 -34.38 -10.29 -33.69
CA TRP A 681 -34.38 -9.01 -33.00
C TRP A 681 -35.79 -8.59 -32.59
N ALA A 682 -36.79 -8.87 -33.42
CA ALA A 682 -38.20 -8.64 -33.09
C ALA A 682 -38.62 -9.40 -31.81
N LEU A 683 -38.08 -10.61 -31.59
CA LEU A 683 -38.31 -11.41 -30.38
C LEU A 683 -37.75 -10.78 -29.09
N THR A 684 -36.73 -9.92 -29.18
CA THR A 684 -36.11 -9.27 -28.01
C THR A 684 -36.86 -8.02 -27.52
N LEU A 685 -37.81 -7.50 -28.29
CA LEU A 685 -38.68 -6.39 -27.89
C LEU A 685 -39.87 -6.95 -27.09
N SER A 686 -39.74 -7.00 -25.78
CA SER A 686 -40.73 -7.62 -24.88
C SER A 686 -42.13 -6.98 -25.01
N GLY A 687 -43.14 -7.80 -25.35
CA GLY A 687 -44.56 -7.47 -25.23
C GLY A 687 -45.36 -7.22 -26.53
N ALA A 688 -44.84 -7.59 -27.70
CA ALA A 688 -45.52 -7.40 -28.99
C ALA A 688 -46.35 -8.63 -29.44
N ASP A 689 -47.56 -8.42 -29.97
CA ASP A 689 -48.39 -9.42 -30.64
C ASP A 689 -47.87 -9.78 -32.05
N ALA A 690 -48.44 -10.80 -32.70
CA ALA A 690 -47.95 -11.29 -34.01
C ALA A 690 -47.99 -10.23 -35.12
N ALA A 691 -49.00 -9.35 -35.13
CA ALA A 691 -49.12 -8.28 -36.12
C ALA A 691 -48.09 -7.15 -35.87
N GLN A 692 -47.78 -6.88 -34.59
CA GLN A 692 -46.76 -5.94 -34.18
C GLN A 692 -45.35 -6.47 -34.45
N GLN A 693 -45.12 -7.77 -34.24
CA GLN A 693 -43.86 -8.43 -34.61
C GLN A 693 -43.63 -8.35 -36.12
N GLU A 694 -44.67 -8.54 -36.93
CA GLU A 694 -44.61 -8.37 -38.38
C GLU A 694 -44.31 -6.92 -38.78
N ALA A 695 -44.99 -5.93 -38.16
CA ALA A 695 -44.75 -4.51 -38.42
C ALA A 695 -43.34 -4.04 -38.02
N VAL A 696 -42.81 -4.54 -36.89
CA VAL A 696 -41.43 -4.29 -36.44
C VAL A 696 -40.43 -4.92 -37.40
N THR A 697 -40.68 -6.16 -37.83
CA THR A 697 -39.81 -6.87 -38.79
C THR A 697 -39.77 -6.15 -40.13
N GLN A 698 -40.92 -5.75 -40.66
CA GLN A 698 -41.00 -4.96 -41.90
C GLN A 698 -40.29 -3.60 -41.79
N ALA A 699 -40.40 -2.92 -40.63
CA ALA A 699 -39.71 -1.66 -40.42
C ALA A 699 -38.19 -1.82 -40.25
N LEU A 700 -37.73 -2.91 -39.63
CA LEU A 700 -36.31 -3.26 -39.54
C LEU A 700 -35.75 -3.61 -40.92
N GLU A 701 -36.45 -4.44 -41.71
CA GLU A 701 -36.07 -4.74 -43.09
C GLU A 701 -36.01 -3.48 -43.95
N ALA A 702 -37.00 -2.58 -43.83
CA ALA A 702 -37.01 -1.31 -44.54
C ALA A 702 -35.86 -0.40 -44.11
N ALA A 703 -35.50 -0.36 -42.82
CA ALA A 703 -34.37 0.41 -42.32
C ALA A 703 -33.01 -0.19 -42.75
N ILE A 704 -32.87 -1.51 -42.76
CA ILE A 704 -31.68 -2.24 -43.26
C ILE A 704 -31.50 -1.99 -44.76
N ALA A 705 -32.58 -2.07 -45.53
CA ALA A 705 -32.58 -1.89 -46.98
C ALA A 705 -32.62 -0.41 -47.42
N GLY A 706 -32.68 0.55 -46.49
CA GLY A 706 -32.76 1.99 -46.79
C GLY A 706 -34.04 2.42 -47.52
N LYS A 707 -35.14 1.68 -47.38
CA LYS A 707 -36.44 1.93 -48.03
C LYS A 707 -37.38 2.73 -47.13
N SER A 708 -38.47 3.25 -47.68
CA SER A 708 -39.54 3.87 -46.88
C SER A 708 -40.30 2.82 -46.09
N VAL A 709 -40.64 3.12 -44.85
CA VAL A 709 -41.59 2.32 -44.07
C VAL A 709 -43.00 2.62 -44.58
N SER A 710 -43.86 1.60 -44.66
CA SER A 710 -45.24 1.76 -45.10
C SER A 710 -46.05 2.56 -44.07
N ALA A 711 -47.07 3.29 -44.52
CA ALA A 711 -47.92 4.09 -43.61
C ALA A 711 -48.60 3.25 -42.51
N PRO A 712 -49.11 2.02 -42.78
CA PRO A 712 -49.66 1.16 -41.73
C PRO A 712 -48.61 0.72 -40.70
N ALA A 713 -47.41 0.31 -41.14
CA ALA A 713 -46.34 -0.11 -40.24
C ALA A 713 -45.81 1.07 -39.41
N ALA A 714 -45.64 2.25 -40.03
CA ALA A 714 -45.23 3.47 -39.33
C ALA A 714 -46.23 3.84 -38.23
N ARG A 715 -47.54 3.79 -38.53
CA ARG A 715 -48.61 4.04 -37.55
C ARG A 715 -48.63 3.00 -36.44
N CYS A 716 -48.52 1.71 -36.78
CA CYS A 716 -48.50 0.62 -35.79
C CYS A 716 -47.39 0.83 -34.75
N LEU A 717 -46.21 1.29 -35.19
CA LEU A 717 -45.07 1.53 -34.31
C LEU A 717 -45.23 2.78 -33.45
N VAL A 718 -45.56 3.93 -34.05
CA VAL A 718 -45.55 5.22 -33.33
C VAL A 718 -46.81 5.49 -32.51
N MET A 719 -47.92 4.80 -32.80
CA MET A 719 -49.19 4.92 -32.08
C MET A 719 -49.43 3.78 -31.07
N HIS A 720 -48.45 2.89 -30.90
CA HIS A 720 -48.55 1.72 -30.03
C HIS A 720 -48.82 2.07 -28.56
N GLU A 721 -49.41 1.17 -27.76
CA GLU A 721 -49.69 1.42 -26.32
C GLU A 721 -48.43 1.43 -25.45
N ASN A 722 -47.45 0.58 -25.76
CA ASN A 722 -46.14 0.51 -25.10
C ASN A 722 -45.19 1.66 -25.54
N GLU A 723 -44.68 2.43 -24.59
CA GLU A 723 -43.74 3.55 -24.80
C GLU A 723 -42.43 3.13 -25.48
N ALA A 724 -41.87 1.97 -25.11
CA ALA A 724 -40.60 1.50 -25.67
C ALA A 724 -40.72 1.22 -27.18
N VAL A 725 -41.87 0.66 -27.60
CA VAL A 725 -42.19 0.40 -29.01
C VAL A 725 -42.35 1.71 -29.77
N ARG A 726 -43.07 2.69 -29.21
CA ARG A 726 -43.20 4.03 -29.82
C ARG A 726 -41.84 4.72 -29.99
N MET A 727 -40.99 4.67 -28.97
CA MET A 727 -39.64 5.24 -29.00
C MET A 727 -38.71 4.56 -30.02
N ALA A 728 -38.80 3.23 -30.16
CA ALA A 728 -38.09 2.49 -31.19
C ALA A 728 -38.63 2.83 -32.59
N GLY A 729 -39.96 2.91 -32.74
CA GLY A 729 -40.65 3.30 -33.96
C GLY A 729 -40.17 4.63 -34.53
N TRP A 730 -40.16 5.69 -33.70
CA TRP A 730 -39.66 7.01 -34.13
C TRP A 730 -38.21 6.99 -34.61
N ARG A 731 -37.36 6.14 -34.02
CA ARG A 731 -35.95 5.99 -34.43
C ARG A 731 -35.80 5.20 -35.72
N LEU A 732 -36.58 4.14 -35.92
CA LEU A 732 -36.61 3.37 -37.16
C LEU A 732 -37.11 4.23 -38.33
N LEU A 733 -38.17 5.02 -38.11
CA LEU A 733 -38.64 5.98 -39.12
C LEU A 733 -37.56 7.02 -39.44
N ALA A 734 -36.88 7.55 -38.42
CA ALA A 734 -35.79 8.51 -38.63
C ALA A 734 -34.61 7.93 -39.44
N ALA A 735 -34.30 6.65 -39.25
CA ALA A 735 -33.21 5.91 -39.92
C ALA A 735 -33.57 5.42 -41.35
N SER A 736 -34.86 5.33 -41.66
CA SER A 736 -35.40 4.94 -42.96
C SER A 736 -35.52 6.11 -43.95
N ALA A 737 -35.80 5.82 -45.23
CA ALA A 737 -36.10 6.84 -46.24
C ALA A 737 -37.58 7.31 -46.21
N THR A 738 -38.24 7.22 -45.07
CA THR A 738 -39.66 7.59 -44.94
C THR A 738 -39.85 9.10 -45.14
N GLY A 739 -40.68 9.45 -46.12
CA GLY A 739 -40.88 10.82 -46.58
C GLY A 739 -42.20 11.47 -46.14
N LEU A 740 -42.44 12.67 -46.68
CA LEU A 740 -43.54 13.57 -46.34
C LEU A 740 -44.93 12.91 -46.38
N GLY A 741 -45.21 12.05 -47.37
CA GLY A 741 -46.51 11.40 -47.52
C GLY A 741 -46.93 10.48 -46.36
N VAL A 742 -45.98 9.98 -45.57
CA VAL A 742 -46.26 9.17 -44.37
C VAL A 742 -46.17 10.02 -43.10
N LEU A 743 -45.18 10.90 -43.01
CA LEU A 743 -44.89 11.67 -41.79
C LEU A 743 -45.86 12.83 -41.55
N GLN A 744 -46.29 13.52 -42.60
CA GLN A 744 -47.13 14.71 -42.48
C GLN A 744 -48.49 14.40 -41.83
N PRO A 745 -49.26 13.38 -42.24
CA PRO A 745 -50.54 13.06 -41.60
C PRO A 745 -50.40 12.68 -40.11
N ILE A 746 -49.28 12.04 -39.75
CA ILE A 746 -48.98 11.68 -38.36
C ILE A 746 -48.74 12.95 -37.53
N TRP A 747 -47.86 13.85 -37.99
CA TRP A 747 -47.52 15.07 -37.26
C TRP A 747 -48.66 16.08 -37.20
N THR A 748 -49.44 16.24 -38.29
CA THR A 748 -50.64 17.09 -38.29
C THR A 748 -51.65 16.62 -37.25
N SER A 749 -51.88 15.30 -37.14
CA SER A 749 -52.77 14.73 -36.12
C SER A 749 -52.24 14.93 -34.70
N LEU A 750 -50.92 14.80 -34.50
CA LEU A 750 -50.30 14.97 -33.18
C LEU A 750 -50.38 16.42 -32.70
N LEU A 751 -49.95 17.38 -33.53
CA LEU A 751 -49.94 18.80 -33.19
C LEU A 751 -51.35 19.41 -33.10
N ALA A 752 -52.35 18.80 -33.74
CA ALA A 752 -53.75 19.19 -33.62
C ALA A 752 -54.41 18.78 -32.29
N SER A 753 -53.76 17.93 -31.47
CA SER A 753 -54.29 17.50 -30.16
C SER A 753 -54.47 18.69 -29.21
N THR A 754 -55.64 18.81 -28.58
CA THR A 754 -55.95 19.88 -27.61
C THR A 754 -55.51 19.56 -26.19
N GLU A 755 -55.20 18.29 -25.90
CA GLU A 755 -54.75 17.81 -24.59
C GLU A 755 -53.55 16.85 -24.70
N PRO A 756 -52.72 16.74 -23.65
CA PRO A 756 -51.61 15.78 -23.61
C PRO A 756 -52.08 14.32 -23.61
N ASN A 757 -51.70 13.55 -24.62
CA ASN A 757 -51.91 12.09 -24.66
C ASN A 757 -50.59 11.31 -24.70
N ALA A 758 -50.64 9.99 -24.47
CA ALA A 758 -49.43 9.14 -24.37
C ALA A 758 -48.57 9.13 -25.64
N VAL A 759 -49.20 9.23 -26.81
CA VAL A 759 -48.49 9.25 -28.10
C VAL A 759 -47.78 10.60 -28.29
N LEU A 760 -48.49 11.70 -28.06
CA LEU A 760 -47.94 13.06 -28.14
C LEU A 760 -46.80 13.25 -27.15
N ARG A 761 -46.95 12.76 -25.91
CA ARG A 761 -45.88 12.75 -24.89
C ARG A 761 -44.63 12.03 -25.40
N THR A 762 -44.79 10.87 -26.04
CA THR A 762 -43.64 10.14 -26.60
C THR A 762 -43.03 10.84 -27.82
N ALA A 763 -43.83 11.50 -28.66
CA ALA A 763 -43.33 12.27 -29.80
C ALA A 763 -42.53 13.51 -29.33
N MET A 764 -43.06 14.28 -28.37
CA MET A 764 -42.41 15.49 -27.85
C MET A 764 -41.16 15.18 -26.99
N SER A 765 -41.11 14.00 -26.36
CA SER A 765 -39.93 13.53 -25.63
C SER A 765 -38.88 12.80 -26.48
N SER A 766 -39.17 12.54 -27.77
CA SER A 766 -38.27 11.80 -28.66
C SER A 766 -37.49 12.72 -29.61
N ALA A 767 -36.17 12.75 -29.44
CA ALA A 767 -35.29 13.53 -30.31
C ALA A 767 -35.31 13.05 -31.77
N ALA A 768 -35.55 11.76 -32.01
CA ALA A 768 -35.70 11.20 -33.35
C ALA A 768 -37.02 11.64 -33.99
N ALA A 769 -38.11 11.70 -33.20
CA ALA A 769 -39.39 12.22 -33.66
C ALA A 769 -39.26 13.70 -34.06
N LEU A 770 -38.72 14.55 -33.18
CA LEU A 770 -38.56 15.98 -33.48
C LEU A 770 -37.67 16.23 -34.72
N SER A 771 -36.66 15.39 -34.98
CA SER A 771 -35.84 15.49 -36.21
C SER A 771 -36.61 15.20 -37.51
N LEU A 772 -37.81 14.61 -37.40
CA LEU A 772 -38.69 14.33 -38.54
C LEU A 772 -39.64 15.49 -38.86
N LEU A 773 -39.73 16.53 -38.01
CA LEU A 773 -40.65 17.66 -38.22
C LEU A 773 -40.42 18.37 -39.55
N GLU A 774 -39.16 18.65 -39.87
CA GLU A 774 -38.79 19.28 -41.14
C GLU A 774 -39.13 18.38 -42.34
N ARG A 775 -38.83 17.07 -42.25
CA ARG A 775 -39.22 16.06 -43.25
C ARG A 775 -40.74 15.87 -43.37
N ALA A 776 -41.48 16.24 -42.33
CA ALA A 776 -42.94 16.24 -42.30
C ALA A 776 -43.56 17.56 -42.79
N GLY A 777 -42.74 18.56 -43.15
CA GLY A 777 -43.18 19.86 -43.68
C GLY A 777 -43.41 20.95 -42.63
N PHE A 778 -42.91 20.82 -41.40
CA PHE A 778 -43.02 21.82 -40.34
C PHE A 778 -41.68 22.55 -40.12
N GLY A 779 -41.58 23.82 -40.55
CA GLY A 779 -40.40 24.67 -40.35
C GLY A 779 -40.36 25.39 -38.98
N PRO A 780 -39.25 26.06 -38.62
CA PRO A 780 -39.05 26.71 -37.32
C PRO A 780 -40.15 27.68 -36.90
N ASP A 781 -40.59 28.56 -37.81
CA ASP A 781 -41.61 29.56 -37.52
C ASP A 781 -42.99 28.92 -37.31
N ALA A 782 -43.34 27.91 -38.12
CA ALA A 782 -44.58 27.16 -37.96
C ALA A 782 -44.60 26.36 -36.64
N VAL A 783 -43.45 25.84 -36.21
CA VAL A 783 -43.30 25.20 -34.89
C VAL A 783 -43.46 26.24 -33.77
N ALA A 784 -42.85 27.42 -33.89
CA ALA A 784 -42.96 28.49 -32.91
C ALA A 784 -44.40 29.00 -32.76
N GLU A 785 -45.11 29.21 -33.87
CA GLU A 785 -46.51 29.63 -33.89
C GLU A 785 -47.40 28.61 -33.17
N ARG A 786 -47.24 27.31 -33.48
CA ARG A 786 -48.02 26.24 -32.82
C ARG A 786 -47.74 26.10 -31.33
N LEU A 787 -46.49 26.32 -30.91
CA LEU A 787 -46.11 26.27 -29.50
C LEU A 787 -46.59 27.51 -28.73
N ALA A 788 -46.66 28.68 -29.38
CA ALA A 788 -47.25 29.89 -28.83
C ALA A 788 -48.79 29.77 -28.70
N GLU A 789 -49.46 29.19 -29.70
CA GLU A 789 -50.90 28.87 -29.63
C GLU A 789 -51.23 27.85 -28.53
N ARG A 790 -50.30 26.94 -28.23
CA ARG A 790 -50.51 25.81 -27.30
C ARG A 790 -49.29 25.60 -26.39
N PRO A 791 -49.13 26.43 -25.33
CA PRO A 791 -47.97 26.38 -24.44
C PRO A 791 -47.73 25.01 -23.78
N PHE A 792 -48.80 24.22 -23.55
CA PHE A 792 -48.66 22.89 -22.95
C PHE A 792 -47.79 21.92 -23.78
N LEU A 793 -47.60 22.16 -25.08
CA LEU A 793 -46.73 21.35 -25.92
C LEU A 793 -45.25 21.48 -25.52
N VAL A 794 -44.84 22.67 -25.08
CA VAL A 794 -43.49 22.92 -24.53
C VAL A 794 -43.29 22.12 -23.24
N ASP A 795 -44.34 22.02 -22.43
CA ASP A 795 -44.37 21.28 -21.17
C ASP A 795 -44.28 19.74 -21.35
N LEU A 796 -44.39 19.22 -22.57
CA LEU A 796 -44.19 17.79 -22.89
C LEU A 796 -42.75 17.46 -23.32
N LEU A 797 -41.90 18.48 -23.48
CA LEU A 797 -40.50 18.27 -23.82
C LEU A 797 -39.73 17.70 -22.62
N THR A 798 -38.65 17.00 -22.92
CA THR A 798 -37.66 16.60 -21.92
C THR A 798 -36.51 17.59 -21.93
N SER A 799 -35.75 17.66 -20.84
CA SER A 799 -34.48 18.40 -20.78
C SER A 799 -33.58 18.15 -22.01
N SER A 800 -33.48 16.90 -22.49
CA SER A 800 -32.68 16.56 -23.67
C SER A 800 -33.29 17.02 -25.01
N THR A 801 -34.62 16.96 -25.16
CA THR A 801 -35.26 17.39 -26.41
C THR A 801 -35.37 18.90 -26.51
N PHE A 802 -35.63 19.57 -25.38
CA PHE A 802 -35.59 21.03 -25.28
C PHE A 802 -34.19 21.57 -25.60
N ALA A 803 -33.14 20.94 -25.07
CA ALA A 803 -31.77 21.27 -25.43
C ALA A 803 -31.53 21.13 -26.95
N ARG A 804 -31.93 20.02 -27.56
CA ARG A 804 -31.75 19.84 -29.01
C ARG A 804 -32.52 20.89 -29.82
N MET A 805 -33.74 21.23 -29.43
CA MET A 805 -34.54 22.25 -30.13
C MET A 805 -33.89 23.64 -30.02
N THR A 806 -33.49 24.05 -28.83
CA THR A 806 -32.83 25.36 -28.62
C THR A 806 -31.45 25.46 -29.28
N GLN A 807 -30.83 24.31 -29.61
CA GLN A 807 -29.58 24.27 -30.37
C GLN A 807 -29.78 24.53 -31.87
N THR A 808 -30.90 24.08 -32.44
CA THR A 808 -31.14 24.11 -33.89
C THR A 808 -32.06 25.26 -34.34
N MET A 809 -32.80 25.87 -33.40
CA MET A 809 -33.77 26.92 -33.69
C MET A 809 -33.13 28.32 -33.58
N PRO A 810 -33.64 29.33 -34.32
CA PRO A 810 -33.18 30.72 -34.18
C PRO A 810 -33.29 31.26 -32.74
N ALA A 811 -32.45 32.24 -32.40
CA ALA A 811 -32.42 32.87 -31.07
C ALA A 811 -33.80 33.40 -30.63
N THR A 812 -34.54 34.02 -31.55
CA THR A 812 -35.90 34.54 -31.30
C THR A 812 -36.88 33.44 -30.92
N VAL A 813 -36.89 32.31 -31.64
CA VAL A 813 -37.72 31.14 -31.34
C VAL A 813 -37.32 30.51 -30.01
N THR A 814 -36.01 30.44 -29.72
CA THR A 814 -35.50 29.93 -28.45
C THR A 814 -36.00 30.76 -27.26
N LEU A 815 -36.00 32.09 -27.35
CA LEU A 815 -36.54 32.97 -26.32
C LEU A 815 -38.05 32.79 -26.13
N THR A 816 -38.80 32.59 -27.23
CA THR A 816 -40.24 32.25 -27.17
C THR A 816 -40.48 30.92 -26.46
N LEU A 817 -39.68 29.89 -26.73
CA LEU A 817 -39.77 28.59 -26.05
C LEU A 817 -39.47 28.70 -24.56
N ILE A 818 -38.45 29.50 -24.20
CA ILE A 818 -38.11 29.79 -22.80
C ILE A 818 -39.25 30.53 -22.11
N ALA A 819 -39.90 31.49 -22.77
CA ALA A 819 -41.04 32.20 -22.19
C ALA A 819 -42.30 31.32 -22.06
N ALA A 820 -42.57 30.46 -23.04
CA ALA A 820 -43.78 29.64 -23.11
C ALA A 820 -43.83 28.48 -22.11
N ALA A 821 -42.68 28.00 -21.61
CA ALA A 821 -42.64 26.93 -20.60
C ALA A 821 -43.32 27.37 -19.28
N SER A 822 -44.15 26.52 -18.68
CA SER A 822 -44.71 26.81 -17.36
C SER A 822 -43.63 26.83 -16.27
N ASP A 823 -43.87 27.53 -15.16
CA ASP A 823 -42.87 27.64 -14.07
C ASP A 823 -42.49 26.26 -13.50
N ALA A 824 -43.45 25.34 -13.41
CA ALA A 824 -43.21 23.97 -12.97
C ALA A 824 -42.34 23.16 -13.94
N GLN A 825 -42.53 23.33 -15.24
CA GLN A 825 -41.74 22.62 -16.25
C GLN A 825 -40.40 23.26 -16.52
N TRP A 826 -40.27 24.58 -16.37
CA TRP A 826 -39.01 25.28 -16.51
C TRP A 826 -37.92 24.67 -15.62
N GLU A 827 -38.21 24.34 -14.36
CA GLU A 827 -37.25 23.66 -13.46
C GLU A 827 -36.71 22.34 -14.05
N THR A 828 -37.54 21.61 -14.80
CA THR A 828 -37.16 20.34 -15.43
C THR A 828 -36.41 20.57 -16.76
N LEU A 829 -36.79 21.59 -17.53
CA LEU A 829 -36.24 21.89 -18.84
C LEU A 829 -34.92 22.67 -18.75
N ARG A 830 -34.78 23.58 -17.76
CA ARG A 830 -33.67 24.50 -17.54
C ARG A 830 -32.33 23.78 -17.64
N GLY A 831 -32.17 22.67 -16.92
CA GLY A 831 -30.90 21.91 -16.90
C GLY A 831 -30.44 21.41 -18.27
N GLY A 832 -31.34 21.28 -19.24
CA GLY A 832 -30.99 20.93 -20.62
C GLY A 832 -30.43 22.09 -21.41
N TRP A 833 -31.10 23.23 -21.31
CA TRP A 833 -30.68 24.46 -21.93
C TRP A 833 -29.38 25.02 -21.32
N LEU A 834 -29.20 24.92 -20.00
CA LEU A 834 -27.95 25.25 -19.32
C LEU A 834 -26.74 24.51 -19.92
N ARG A 835 -26.90 23.24 -20.32
CA ARG A 835 -25.83 22.48 -20.98
C ARG A 835 -25.45 23.07 -22.34
N ASN A 836 -26.41 23.55 -23.12
CA ASN A 836 -26.12 24.22 -24.40
C ASN A 836 -25.37 25.54 -24.19
N LEU A 837 -25.73 26.30 -23.14
CA LEU A 837 -25.03 27.52 -22.77
C LEU A 837 -23.57 27.22 -22.39
N GLN A 838 -23.30 26.13 -21.66
CA GLN A 838 -21.92 25.70 -21.34
C GLN A 838 -21.11 25.33 -22.59
N GLU A 839 -21.77 24.83 -23.64
CA GLU A 839 -21.14 24.46 -24.90
C GLU A 839 -20.96 25.66 -25.86
N GLY A 840 -21.32 26.88 -25.44
CA GLY A 840 -21.06 28.13 -26.18
C GLY A 840 -21.95 28.35 -27.41
N ILE A 841 -23.05 27.60 -27.55
CA ILE A 841 -23.84 27.57 -28.78
C ILE A 841 -24.79 28.77 -28.84
N GLY A 842 -24.60 29.64 -29.84
CA GLY A 842 -25.54 30.73 -30.15
C GLY A 842 -25.65 31.82 -29.08
N LEU A 843 -24.72 31.88 -28.12
CA LEU A 843 -24.80 32.72 -26.93
C LEU A 843 -24.85 34.21 -27.27
N GLU A 844 -24.04 34.65 -28.22
CA GLU A 844 -23.98 36.06 -28.65
C GLU A 844 -25.27 36.50 -29.36
N GLU A 845 -25.81 35.71 -30.28
CA GLU A 845 -27.08 35.99 -30.96
C GLU A 845 -28.28 35.94 -30.00
N LEU A 846 -28.26 35.00 -29.06
CA LEU A 846 -29.27 34.88 -28.00
C LEU A 846 -29.29 36.12 -27.11
N TRP A 847 -28.13 36.58 -26.63
CA TRP A 847 -28.05 37.76 -25.76
C TRP A 847 -28.35 39.07 -26.51
N ARG A 848 -27.95 39.18 -27.78
CA ARG A 848 -28.38 40.32 -28.62
C ARG A 848 -29.90 40.38 -28.79
N ALA A 849 -30.57 39.23 -28.92
CA ALA A 849 -32.02 39.15 -29.01
C ALA A 849 -32.72 39.33 -27.65
N ALA A 850 -32.03 39.06 -26.54
CA ALA A 850 -32.60 39.06 -25.20
C ALA A 850 -33.07 40.44 -24.74
N GLU A 851 -32.34 41.53 -25.04
CA GLU A 851 -32.73 42.88 -24.61
C GLU A 851 -34.08 43.30 -25.21
N GLY A 852 -34.24 43.12 -26.54
CA GLY A 852 -35.50 43.40 -27.23
C GLY A 852 -36.64 42.49 -26.80
N ALA A 853 -36.36 41.21 -26.53
CA ALA A 853 -37.35 40.24 -26.08
C ALA A 853 -37.79 40.46 -24.63
N ILE A 854 -36.89 40.86 -23.72
CA ILE A 854 -37.23 41.21 -22.34
C ILE A 854 -38.08 42.48 -22.32
N ALA A 855 -37.75 43.47 -23.17
CA ALA A 855 -38.52 44.70 -23.28
C ALA A 855 -39.93 44.49 -23.89
N SER A 856 -40.10 43.49 -24.76
CA SER A 856 -41.38 43.19 -25.43
C SER A 856 -42.20 42.06 -24.79
N ALA A 857 -41.66 41.38 -23.79
CA ALA A 857 -42.34 40.28 -23.10
C ALA A 857 -43.61 40.76 -22.39
N ALA A 858 -44.67 39.95 -22.46
CA ALA A 858 -45.94 40.23 -21.78
C ALA A 858 -45.86 40.06 -20.25
N ASP A 859 -44.87 39.32 -19.75
CA ASP A 859 -44.63 39.06 -18.34
C ASP A 859 -43.13 39.09 -17.99
N ASP A 860 -42.82 39.04 -16.70
CA ASP A 860 -41.45 39.10 -16.16
C ASP A 860 -40.72 37.75 -16.19
N ARG A 861 -41.33 36.68 -16.73
CA ARG A 861 -40.75 35.33 -16.65
C ARG A 861 -39.44 35.23 -17.40
N LEU A 862 -39.37 35.85 -18.58
CA LEU A 862 -38.15 35.83 -19.38
C LEU A 862 -37.01 36.56 -18.67
N GLU A 863 -37.28 37.70 -18.04
CA GLU A 863 -36.30 38.44 -17.23
C GLU A 863 -35.82 37.59 -16.04
N ARG A 864 -36.75 37.01 -15.27
CA ARG A 864 -36.41 36.15 -14.12
C ARG A 864 -35.55 34.96 -14.53
N ARG A 865 -35.88 34.30 -15.65
CA ARG A 865 -35.19 33.10 -16.12
C ARG A 865 -33.82 33.39 -16.74
N LEU A 866 -33.62 34.54 -17.39
CA LEU A 866 -32.34 34.88 -18.02
C LEU A 866 -31.40 35.64 -17.09
N LEU A 867 -31.91 36.58 -16.29
CA LEU A 867 -31.09 37.55 -15.57
C LEU A 867 -31.05 37.36 -14.05
N LEU A 868 -31.99 36.61 -13.46
CA LEU A 868 -32.11 36.46 -12.00
C LEU A 868 -32.06 34.99 -11.52
N ASP A 869 -32.08 34.03 -12.44
CA ASP A 869 -31.97 32.60 -12.12
C ASP A 869 -30.51 32.27 -11.75
N ALA A 870 -30.32 31.82 -10.50
CA ALA A 870 -29.00 31.54 -9.94
C ALA A 870 -28.27 30.41 -10.69
N ASP A 871 -28.99 29.39 -11.21
CA ASP A 871 -28.36 28.29 -11.94
C ASP A 871 -27.87 28.75 -13.31
N VAL A 872 -28.60 29.67 -13.95
CA VAL A 872 -28.17 30.33 -15.20
C VAL A 872 -26.93 31.17 -14.95
N ALA A 873 -26.92 31.98 -13.89
CA ALA A 873 -25.76 32.79 -13.54
C ALA A 873 -24.52 31.94 -13.23
N HIS A 874 -24.65 30.88 -12.43
CA HIS A 874 -23.56 29.96 -12.16
C HIS A 874 -23.04 29.29 -13.43
N THR A 875 -23.94 28.90 -14.33
CA THR A 875 -23.59 28.26 -15.59
C THR A 875 -22.74 29.18 -16.47
N LEU A 876 -23.15 30.44 -16.63
CA LEU A 876 -22.45 31.46 -17.43
C LEU A 876 -21.05 31.80 -16.87
N ILE A 877 -20.87 31.71 -15.55
CA ILE A 877 -19.56 31.92 -14.92
C ILE A 877 -18.65 30.69 -15.09
N SER A 878 -19.24 29.48 -15.09
CA SER A 878 -18.51 28.21 -15.06
C SER A 878 -18.02 27.69 -16.41
N SER A 879 -18.47 28.27 -17.52
CA SER A 879 -18.07 27.85 -18.88
C SER A 879 -16.61 28.22 -19.18
N ASP A 880 -15.88 27.30 -19.84
CA ASP A 880 -14.46 27.48 -20.22
C ASP A 880 -14.26 28.63 -21.25
N ASP A 881 -15.33 29.08 -21.91
CA ASP A 881 -15.38 30.38 -22.54
C ASP A 881 -15.47 31.44 -21.44
N SER A 882 -14.32 32.00 -21.10
CA SER A 882 -14.16 33.10 -20.18
C SER A 882 -14.85 34.37 -20.70
N SER A 883 -16.17 34.42 -20.85
CA SER A 883 -16.80 35.46 -21.68
C SER A 883 -18.18 35.97 -21.26
N PHE A 884 -18.66 35.76 -20.03
CA PHE A 884 -19.81 36.56 -19.57
C PHE A 884 -19.37 37.91 -18.96
N LEU A 885 -18.58 37.88 -17.87
CA LEU A 885 -17.92 39.08 -17.32
C LEU A 885 -16.66 39.50 -18.10
N ASN A 886 -16.47 39.03 -19.33
CA ASN A 886 -15.42 39.54 -20.23
C ASN A 886 -16.00 40.11 -21.52
N ILE A 887 -17.34 40.20 -21.65
CA ILE A 887 -17.97 40.90 -22.78
C ILE A 887 -17.53 42.36 -22.74
N ARG A 888 -16.98 42.83 -23.86
CA ARG A 888 -16.44 44.20 -23.99
C ARG A 888 -17.29 45.10 -24.87
N GLU A 889 -18.35 44.55 -25.47
CA GLU A 889 -19.28 45.28 -26.31
C GLU A 889 -20.12 46.25 -25.45
N PRO A 890 -20.08 47.57 -25.73
CA PRO A 890 -20.76 48.57 -24.92
C PRO A 890 -22.28 48.36 -24.77
N ALA A 891 -22.92 47.75 -25.78
CA ALA A 891 -24.37 47.45 -25.75
C ALA A 891 -24.76 46.54 -24.57
N PHE A 892 -23.84 45.73 -24.06
CA PHE A 892 -24.10 44.81 -22.95
C PHE A 892 -23.79 45.39 -21.57
N GLY A 893 -23.26 46.62 -21.47
CA GLY A 893 -22.85 47.22 -20.20
C GLY A 893 -23.95 47.23 -19.15
N PHE A 894 -25.16 47.68 -19.53
CA PHE A 894 -26.32 47.69 -18.65
C PHE A 894 -26.87 46.29 -18.35
N LEU A 895 -26.85 45.38 -19.32
CA LEU A 895 -27.32 44.00 -19.12
C LEU A 895 -26.44 43.25 -18.12
N LEU A 896 -25.11 43.41 -18.24
CA LEU A 896 -24.12 42.80 -17.33
C LEU A 896 -24.17 43.41 -15.93
N GLU A 897 -24.35 44.73 -15.84
CA GLU A 897 -24.51 45.42 -14.56
C GLU A 897 -25.78 44.93 -13.85
N ARG A 898 -26.91 44.85 -14.56
CA ARG A 898 -28.18 44.36 -14.02
C ARG A 898 -28.09 42.91 -13.57
N TRP A 899 -27.43 42.07 -14.36
CA TRP A 899 -27.16 40.68 -13.98
C TRP A 899 -26.26 40.58 -12.75
N ALA A 900 -25.20 41.39 -12.65
CA ALA A 900 -24.28 41.37 -11.52
C ALA A 900 -24.98 41.80 -10.22
N ARG A 901 -25.85 42.83 -10.31
CA ARG A 901 -26.70 43.29 -9.21
C ARG A 901 -27.71 42.22 -8.77
N GLY A 902 -28.31 41.50 -9.71
CA GLY A 902 -29.20 40.36 -9.42
C GLY A 902 -28.49 39.21 -8.69
N HIS A 903 -27.16 39.14 -8.79
CA HIS A 903 -26.34 38.03 -8.28
C HIS A 903 -25.22 38.49 -7.33
N GLU A 904 -25.47 39.52 -6.52
CA GLU A 904 -24.51 40.09 -5.56
C GLU A 904 -23.81 39.07 -4.66
N ALA A 905 -24.48 37.95 -4.34
CA ALA A 905 -23.94 36.88 -3.52
C ALA A 905 -22.73 36.15 -4.16
N LEU A 906 -22.63 36.15 -5.50
CA LEU A 906 -21.50 35.55 -6.23
C LEU A 906 -20.23 36.39 -6.10
N PHE A 907 -20.37 37.68 -5.80
CA PHE A 907 -19.30 38.65 -5.66
C PHE A 907 -18.96 38.85 -4.19
N ALA A 908 -18.60 37.75 -3.54
CA ALA A 908 -18.16 37.74 -2.14
C ALA A 908 -16.85 38.52 -1.97
N ARG A 909 -16.58 38.91 -0.72
CA ARG A 909 -15.35 39.61 -0.33
C ARG A 909 -14.13 38.83 -0.83
N ASP A 910 -13.19 39.56 -1.44
CA ASP A 910 -11.93 39.06 -1.99
C ASP A 910 -12.05 37.96 -3.07
N SER A 911 -13.22 37.76 -3.66
CA SER A 911 -13.46 36.74 -4.69
C SER A 911 -12.87 37.12 -6.06
N ALA A 912 -12.51 36.11 -6.86
CA ALA A 912 -11.98 36.35 -8.20
C ALA A 912 -12.98 37.09 -9.13
N LEU A 913 -14.29 36.83 -8.96
CA LEU A 913 -15.35 37.50 -9.71
C LEU A 913 -15.47 38.97 -9.34
N LEU A 914 -15.35 39.29 -8.04
CA LEU A 914 -15.34 40.67 -7.58
C LEU A 914 -14.13 41.43 -8.11
N LEU A 915 -12.95 40.79 -8.17
CA LEU A 915 -11.78 41.39 -8.80
C LEU A 915 -12.03 41.66 -10.28
N GLN A 916 -12.56 40.68 -11.01
CA GLN A 916 -12.84 40.80 -12.44
C GLN A 916 -13.84 41.92 -12.74
N ALA A 917 -14.89 42.06 -11.94
CA ALA A 917 -15.82 43.19 -12.03
C ALA A 917 -15.11 44.51 -11.71
N ALA A 918 -14.37 44.59 -10.61
CA ALA A 918 -13.65 45.78 -10.16
C ALA A 918 -12.54 46.24 -11.12
N THR A 919 -12.05 45.37 -12.02
CA THR A 919 -11.05 45.68 -13.05
C THR A 919 -11.62 45.58 -14.47
N HIS A 920 -12.94 45.56 -14.63
CA HIS A 920 -13.60 45.33 -15.92
C HIS A 920 -13.38 46.49 -16.91
N VAL A 921 -13.43 46.22 -18.22
CA VAL A 921 -13.25 47.25 -19.26
C VAL A 921 -14.47 48.18 -19.37
N LEU A 922 -15.67 47.63 -19.30
CA LEU A 922 -16.92 48.41 -19.33
C LEU A 922 -17.11 49.22 -18.04
N PRO A 923 -17.37 50.55 -18.13
CA PRO A 923 -17.49 51.42 -16.97
C PRO A 923 -18.59 51.03 -15.99
N GLU A 924 -19.75 50.60 -16.47
CA GLU A 924 -20.94 50.29 -15.67
C GLU A 924 -20.64 49.13 -14.69
N VAL A 925 -20.07 48.04 -15.22
CA VAL A 925 -19.66 46.86 -14.46
C VAL A 925 -18.52 47.20 -13.48
N ARG A 926 -17.55 48.01 -13.92
CA ARG A 926 -16.40 48.41 -13.09
C ARG A 926 -16.81 49.29 -11.92
N GLN A 927 -17.65 50.28 -12.15
CA GLN A 927 -18.15 51.16 -11.10
C GLN A 927 -18.94 50.37 -10.06
N TRP A 928 -19.81 49.46 -10.50
CA TRP A 928 -20.53 48.57 -9.61
C TRP A 928 -19.58 47.66 -8.80
N GLY A 929 -18.58 47.05 -9.46
CA GLY A 929 -17.60 46.18 -8.81
C GLY A 929 -16.77 46.91 -7.75
N LEU A 930 -16.30 48.13 -8.05
CA LEU A 930 -15.56 48.97 -7.09
C LEU A 930 -16.45 49.42 -5.93
N ALA A 931 -17.71 49.80 -6.19
CA ALA A 931 -18.67 50.12 -5.13
C ALA A 931 -18.90 48.92 -4.20
N ARG A 932 -18.95 47.71 -4.76
CA ARG A 932 -19.09 46.47 -3.98
C ARG A 932 -17.85 46.16 -3.15
N VAL A 933 -16.64 46.39 -3.67
CA VAL A 933 -15.39 46.30 -2.89
C VAL A 933 -15.43 47.27 -1.71
N SER A 934 -15.82 48.51 -1.94
CA SER A 934 -15.94 49.52 -0.87
C SER A 934 -16.95 49.12 0.21
N ALA A 935 -18.05 48.46 -0.16
CA ALA A 935 -19.07 48.00 0.78
C ALA A 935 -18.64 46.79 1.62
N LEU A 936 -17.87 45.86 1.04
CA LEU A 936 -17.45 44.62 1.72
C LEU A 936 -16.09 44.73 2.44
N GLY A 937 -15.29 45.73 2.09
CA GLY A 937 -13.87 45.77 2.42
C GLY A 937 -13.06 44.75 1.62
N MET A 938 -11.75 44.72 1.86
CA MET A 938 -10.81 43.83 1.19
C MET A 938 -9.64 43.44 2.09
N GLU A 939 -8.92 42.38 1.71
CA GLU A 939 -7.66 41.97 2.34
C GLU A 939 -6.44 42.31 1.47
N THR A 940 -5.26 42.27 2.07
CA THR A 940 -3.98 42.63 1.45
C THR A 940 -3.74 41.94 0.10
N PRO A 941 -3.96 40.61 -0.07
CA PRO A 941 -3.75 39.97 -1.36
C PRO A 941 -4.67 40.51 -2.46
N PHE A 942 -5.89 40.93 -2.11
CA PHE A 942 -6.84 41.49 -3.07
C PHE A 942 -6.48 42.93 -3.45
N ALA A 943 -6.09 43.74 -2.46
CA ALA A 943 -5.60 45.09 -2.69
C ALA A 943 -4.35 45.11 -3.60
N LEU A 944 -3.41 44.17 -3.39
CA LEU A 944 -2.27 43.99 -4.30
C LEU A 944 -2.71 43.69 -5.73
N ARG A 945 -3.68 42.79 -5.91
CA ARG A 945 -4.18 42.43 -7.24
C ARG A 945 -4.90 43.59 -7.95
N LEU A 946 -5.55 44.48 -7.20
CA LEU A 946 -6.10 45.73 -7.75
C LEU A 946 -4.98 46.66 -8.25
N LEU A 947 -3.89 46.80 -7.49
CA LEU A 947 -2.72 47.57 -7.93
C LEU A 947 -2.06 46.94 -9.17
N GLU A 948 -1.89 45.62 -9.18
CA GLU A 948 -1.27 44.86 -10.28
C GLU A 948 -2.12 44.83 -11.56
N SER A 949 -3.41 45.21 -11.47
CA SER A 949 -4.31 45.32 -12.64
C SER A 949 -3.96 46.48 -13.56
N GLU A 950 -3.27 47.51 -13.05
CA GLU A 950 -2.92 48.74 -13.77
C GLU A 950 -4.13 49.52 -14.35
N VAL A 951 -5.35 49.19 -13.90
CA VAL A 951 -6.57 49.94 -14.23
C VAL A 951 -6.66 51.16 -13.31
N PRO A 952 -6.67 52.42 -13.82
CA PRO A 952 -6.50 53.61 -12.99
C PRO A 952 -7.46 53.70 -11.78
N GLN A 953 -8.76 53.46 -11.99
CA GLN A 953 -9.77 53.51 -10.92
C GLN A 953 -9.58 52.40 -9.88
N SER A 954 -9.15 51.21 -10.31
CA SER A 954 -8.90 50.05 -9.44
C SER A 954 -7.62 50.24 -8.63
N VAL A 955 -6.58 50.81 -9.25
CA VAL A 955 -5.32 51.18 -8.59
C VAL A 955 -5.56 52.20 -7.49
N VAL A 956 -6.40 53.22 -7.73
CA VAL A 956 -6.75 54.21 -6.70
C VAL A 956 -7.36 53.53 -5.48
N VAL A 957 -8.36 52.65 -5.67
CA VAL A 957 -9.01 51.92 -4.56
C VAL A 957 -8.01 51.01 -3.84
N GLY A 958 -7.18 50.27 -4.58
CA GLY A 958 -6.13 49.43 -4.01
C GLY A 958 -5.10 50.24 -3.20
N LYS A 959 -4.73 51.44 -3.66
CA LYS A 959 -3.78 52.31 -2.96
C LYS A 959 -4.38 52.83 -1.65
N THR A 960 -5.65 53.24 -1.65
CA THR A 960 -6.35 53.68 -0.42
C THR A 960 -6.31 52.65 0.70
N TYR A 961 -6.27 51.35 0.38
CA TYR A 961 -6.10 50.30 1.39
C TYR A 961 -4.75 50.40 2.12
N PHE A 962 -3.66 50.55 1.38
CA PHE A 962 -2.32 50.67 1.95
C PHE A 962 -2.11 52.01 2.65
N ASP A 963 -2.68 53.09 2.10
CA ASP A 963 -2.62 54.44 2.69
C ASP A 963 -3.39 54.54 4.02
N SER A 964 -4.28 53.58 4.33
CA SER A 964 -5.06 53.56 5.57
C SER A 964 -4.31 53.01 6.79
N VAL A 965 -3.08 52.52 6.61
CA VAL A 965 -2.29 51.95 7.70
C VAL A 965 -1.85 53.01 8.71
N ILE A 966 -1.86 52.65 9.99
CA ILE A 966 -1.41 53.52 11.07
C ILE A 966 0.10 53.33 11.26
N PRO A 967 0.93 54.40 11.26
CA PRO A 967 2.36 54.29 11.52
C PRO A 967 2.67 53.60 12.85
N GLY A 968 3.53 52.58 12.83
CA GLY A 968 3.90 51.74 13.96
C GLY A 968 3.04 50.48 14.16
N ASP A 969 2.01 50.27 13.34
CA ASP A 969 1.21 49.04 13.37
C ASP A 969 2.03 47.85 12.84
N ARG A 970 1.77 46.65 13.38
CA ARG A 970 2.38 45.39 12.94
C ARG A 970 2.14 45.11 11.45
N GLN A 971 1.06 45.64 10.87
CA GLN A 971 0.75 45.45 9.44
C GLN A 971 1.60 46.33 8.52
N GLU A 972 2.09 47.48 8.99
CA GLU A 972 2.87 48.44 8.22
C GLU A 972 4.12 47.80 7.60
N ARG A 973 4.85 46.99 8.39
CA ARG A 973 6.00 46.21 7.90
C ARG A 973 5.62 45.23 6.80
N ASN A 974 4.49 44.54 6.97
CA ASN A 974 4.06 43.51 6.01
C ASN A 974 3.59 44.15 4.70
N TYR A 975 3.00 45.34 4.75
CA TYR A 975 2.59 46.11 3.58
C TYR A 975 3.79 46.59 2.77
N ALA A 976 4.80 47.15 3.44
CA ALA A 976 6.06 47.53 2.81
C ALA A 976 6.68 46.37 2.02
N LEU A 977 6.80 45.19 2.64
CA LEU A 977 7.37 44.01 1.97
C LEU A 977 6.48 43.50 0.83
N ALA A 978 5.16 43.44 1.03
CA ALA A 978 4.23 42.96 0.03
C ALA A 978 4.22 43.83 -1.25
N LEU A 979 4.30 45.15 -1.10
CA LEU A 979 4.40 46.07 -2.23
C LEU A 979 5.76 45.97 -2.94
N CYS A 980 6.84 45.87 -2.16
CA CYS A 980 8.20 45.76 -2.68
C CYS A 980 8.48 44.44 -3.42
N ASP A 981 7.81 43.34 -3.05
CA ASP A 981 7.98 42.00 -3.64
C ASP A 981 7.09 41.76 -4.88
N SER A 982 6.28 42.75 -5.29
CA SER A 982 5.38 42.58 -6.44
C SER A 982 6.15 42.34 -7.75
N PRO A 983 5.66 41.46 -8.64
CA PRO A 983 6.26 41.26 -9.96
C PRO A 983 6.17 42.51 -10.86
N LYS A 984 5.24 43.42 -10.60
CA LYS A 984 5.00 44.64 -11.40
C LYS A 984 5.88 45.80 -10.93
N SER A 985 6.63 46.42 -11.86
CA SER A 985 7.50 47.56 -11.53
C SER A 985 6.74 48.79 -11.03
N SER A 986 5.53 49.02 -11.55
CA SER A 986 4.60 50.07 -11.14
C SER A 986 4.15 49.89 -9.68
N VAL A 987 3.92 48.66 -9.24
CA VAL A 987 3.55 48.37 -7.84
C VAL A 987 4.76 48.46 -6.91
N ARG A 988 5.94 48.01 -7.35
CA ARG A 988 7.18 48.23 -6.59
C ARG A 988 7.53 49.70 -6.43
N GLU A 989 7.15 50.56 -7.37
CA GLU A 989 7.27 52.00 -7.24
C GLU A 989 6.45 52.54 -6.08
N ILE A 990 5.18 52.14 -5.99
CA ILE A 990 4.31 52.43 -4.84
C ILE A 990 4.95 51.88 -3.55
N GLY A 991 5.52 50.67 -3.58
CA GLY A 991 6.23 50.10 -2.42
C GLY A 991 7.44 50.91 -1.96
N ARG A 992 8.23 51.45 -2.90
CA ARG A 992 9.37 52.32 -2.57
C ARG A 992 8.90 53.65 -1.98
N GLU A 993 7.88 54.27 -2.56
CA GLU A 993 7.24 55.48 -2.01
C GLU A 993 6.75 55.23 -0.59
N PHE A 994 6.01 54.13 -0.39
CA PHE A 994 5.48 53.73 0.90
C PHE A 994 6.59 53.58 1.96
N VAL A 995 7.70 52.91 1.62
CA VAL A 995 8.86 52.74 2.53
C VAL A 995 9.51 54.08 2.90
N LEU A 996 9.61 55.01 1.95
CA LEU A 996 10.19 56.34 2.20
C LEU A 996 9.28 57.20 3.09
N GLU A 997 7.98 57.20 2.84
CA GLU A 997 6.99 57.94 3.63
C GLU A 997 6.91 57.44 5.08
N HIS A 998 7.03 56.13 5.27
CA HIS A 998 6.91 55.46 6.57
C HIS A 998 8.27 55.14 7.22
N GLN A 999 9.37 55.72 6.72
CA GLN A 999 10.73 55.39 7.18
C GLN A 999 10.95 55.60 8.69
N LYS A 1000 10.22 56.54 9.32
CA LYS A 1000 10.36 56.85 10.75
C LYS A 1000 9.72 55.81 11.69
N SER A 1001 8.67 55.14 11.23
CA SER A 1001 7.93 54.13 11.99
C SER A 1001 8.36 52.70 11.65
N LEU A 1002 8.83 52.47 10.42
CA LEU A 1002 9.24 51.16 9.94
C LEU A 1002 10.54 50.67 10.63
N PRO A 1003 10.63 49.37 10.98
CA PRO A 1003 11.87 48.76 11.43
C PRO A 1003 12.84 48.62 10.24
N MET A 1004 13.55 49.70 9.90
CA MET A 1004 14.32 49.80 8.66
C MET A 1004 15.39 48.71 8.51
N THR A 1005 16.02 48.30 9.61
CA THR A 1005 16.98 47.19 9.62
C THR A 1005 16.33 45.87 9.18
N GLU A 1006 15.10 45.59 9.59
CA GLU A 1006 14.38 44.38 9.17
C GLU A 1006 13.93 44.45 7.71
N ILE A 1007 13.46 45.61 7.27
CA ILE A 1007 13.04 45.86 5.88
C ILE A 1007 14.22 45.69 4.93
N LEU A 1008 15.36 46.34 5.22
CA LEU A 1008 16.57 46.22 4.41
C LEU A 1008 17.06 44.78 4.35
N ARG A 1009 17.07 44.06 5.49
CA ARG A 1009 17.45 42.65 5.52
C ARG A 1009 16.56 41.78 4.65
N ALA A 1010 15.25 42.02 4.64
CA ALA A 1010 14.31 41.28 3.81
C ALA A 1010 14.49 41.58 2.30
N LEU A 1011 15.00 42.77 1.95
CA LEU A 1011 15.18 43.21 0.57
C LEU A 1011 16.59 42.94 0.00
N PHE A 1012 17.57 42.49 0.80
CA PHE A 1012 18.94 42.24 0.32
C PHE A 1012 19.02 41.17 -0.77
N GLU A 1013 18.15 40.17 -0.73
CA GLU A 1013 18.16 39.08 -1.73
C GLU A 1013 17.29 39.39 -2.97
N HIS A 1014 16.75 40.61 -3.08
CA HIS A 1014 15.81 40.95 -4.14
C HIS A 1014 16.50 41.05 -5.52
N ASP A 1015 15.95 40.36 -6.54
CA ASP A 1015 16.56 40.24 -7.87
C ASP A 1015 16.34 41.45 -8.79
N ALA A 1016 15.29 42.24 -8.57
CA ALA A 1016 14.94 43.35 -9.45
C ALA A 1016 15.91 44.55 -9.29
N THR A 1017 16.39 45.09 -10.42
CA THR A 1017 17.42 46.13 -10.46
C THR A 1017 16.98 47.48 -9.87
N ASP A 1018 15.69 47.80 -9.95
CA ASP A 1018 15.08 48.98 -9.33
C ASP A 1018 15.09 48.88 -7.80
N MET A 1019 14.81 47.69 -7.26
CA MET A 1019 14.87 47.43 -5.82
C MET A 1019 16.30 47.36 -5.29
N GLN A 1020 17.24 46.75 -6.03
CA GLN A 1020 18.66 46.76 -5.67
C GLN A 1020 19.21 48.20 -5.60
N ALA A 1021 18.82 49.06 -6.55
CA ALA A 1021 19.20 50.48 -6.51
C ALA A 1021 18.55 51.24 -5.35
N PHE A 1022 17.32 50.88 -4.99
CA PHE A 1022 16.64 51.47 -3.84
C PHE A 1022 17.31 51.08 -2.52
N VAL A 1023 17.59 49.79 -2.30
CA VAL A 1023 18.30 49.28 -1.12
C VAL A 1023 19.69 49.90 -1.01
N ALA A 1024 20.45 49.97 -2.11
CA ALA A 1024 21.76 50.62 -2.14
C ALA A 1024 21.70 52.11 -1.77
N ALA A 1025 20.62 52.82 -2.13
CA ALA A 1025 20.40 54.21 -1.74
C ALA A 1025 20.04 54.39 -0.26
N LEU A 1026 19.31 53.45 0.34
CA LEU A 1026 18.94 53.52 1.75
C LEU A 1026 20.11 53.17 2.69
N LEU A 1027 21.05 52.35 2.20
CA LEU A 1027 22.24 51.95 2.97
C LEU A 1027 23.25 53.08 3.18
N THR A 1028 23.22 54.18 2.42
CA THR A 1028 24.15 55.31 2.61
C THR A 1028 23.94 56.12 3.90
N GLY A 1029 23.13 55.64 4.86
CA GLY A 1029 22.82 56.34 6.11
C GLY A 1029 22.60 55.48 7.36
N ALA A 1030 22.92 54.17 7.37
CA ALA A 1030 22.71 53.28 8.52
C ALA A 1030 23.93 52.38 8.76
N ASP A 1031 24.28 52.12 10.04
CA ASP A 1031 25.45 51.35 10.52
C ASP A 1031 26.06 50.37 9.49
N ASP A 1032 27.14 50.82 8.87
CA ASP A 1032 27.67 50.37 7.58
C ASP A 1032 28.42 49.02 7.57
N ALA A 1033 28.45 48.30 8.70
CA ALA A 1033 29.35 47.16 8.90
C ALA A 1033 28.64 45.81 9.16
N SER A 1034 27.35 45.68 8.88
CA SER A 1034 26.67 44.38 9.04
C SER A 1034 27.17 43.35 8.00
N PRO A 1035 27.37 42.08 8.39
CA PRO A 1035 27.76 41.02 7.47
C PRO A 1035 26.80 40.89 6.26
N GLU A 1036 25.52 41.16 6.47
CA GLU A 1036 24.49 41.11 5.44
C GLU A 1036 24.61 42.26 4.44
N ALA A 1037 24.98 43.48 4.87
CA ALA A 1037 25.23 44.60 3.97
C ALA A 1037 26.49 44.36 3.11
N VAL A 1038 27.51 43.71 3.68
CA VAL A 1038 28.71 43.30 2.93
C VAL A 1038 28.36 42.25 1.87
N LEU A 1039 27.53 41.27 2.21
CA LEU A 1039 27.07 40.25 1.26
C LEU A 1039 26.22 40.85 0.13
N PHE A 1040 25.34 41.80 0.44
CA PHE A 1040 24.56 42.55 -0.54
C PHE A 1040 25.48 43.29 -1.52
N ASP A 1041 26.46 44.04 -1.01
CA ASP A 1041 27.41 44.79 -1.85
C ASP A 1041 28.22 43.87 -2.76
N GLN A 1042 28.72 42.76 -2.23
CA GLN A 1042 29.42 41.75 -3.03
C GLN A 1042 28.50 41.19 -4.14
N THR A 1043 27.23 40.94 -3.84
CA THR A 1043 26.25 40.41 -4.79
C THR A 1043 25.94 41.41 -5.91
N VAL A 1044 25.72 42.68 -5.57
CA VAL A 1044 25.48 43.78 -6.53
C VAL A 1044 26.71 43.99 -7.42
N LEU A 1045 27.91 44.01 -6.86
CA LEU A 1045 29.16 44.21 -7.61
C LEU A 1045 29.45 43.02 -8.54
N ARG A 1046 29.23 41.78 -8.10
CA ARG A 1046 29.41 40.55 -8.91
C ARG A 1046 28.39 40.40 -10.03
N ALA A 1047 27.23 41.08 -9.95
CA ALA A 1047 26.19 41.01 -10.97
C ALA A 1047 26.71 41.49 -12.34
N ARG A 1048 26.72 40.62 -13.35
CA ARG A 1048 27.19 40.96 -14.70
C ARG A 1048 26.08 41.63 -15.51
N HIS A 1049 26.42 42.71 -16.22
CA HIS A 1049 25.56 43.39 -17.20
C HIS A 1049 24.20 43.92 -16.71
N ARG A 1050 24.01 44.11 -15.40
CA ARG A 1050 22.78 44.66 -14.81
C ARG A 1050 23.06 45.52 -13.57
N GLY A 1051 22.09 46.35 -13.16
CA GLY A 1051 22.14 47.06 -11.88
C GLY A 1051 23.10 48.25 -11.80
N ARG A 1052 23.33 48.97 -12.92
CA ARG A 1052 24.30 50.10 -12.98
C ARG A 1052 24.13 51.12 -11.86
N ARG A 1053 22.90 51.56 -11.59
CA ARG A 1053 22.61 52.56 -10.54
C ARG A 1053 22.99 52.06 -9.14
N ALA A 1054 22.62 50.82 -8.81
CA ALA A 1054 22.99 50.17 -7.55
C ALA A 1054 24.52 50.03 -7.42
N LYS A 1055 25.20 49.61 -8.49
CA LYS A 1055 26.66 49.49 -8.50
C LYS A 1055 27.37 50.80 -8.21
N GLU A 1056 26.96 51.91 -8.83
CA GLU A 1056 27.61 53.20 -8.58
C GLU A 1056 27.42 53.67 -7.14
N GLN A 1057 26.26 53.42 -6.53
CA GLN A 1057 26.00 53.70 -5.12
C GLN A 1057 26.86 52.83 -4.19
N VAL A 1058 26.93 51.52 -4.47
CA VAL A 1058 27.80 50.59 -3.72
C VAL A 1058 29.27 50.99 -3.83
N LYS A 1059 29.76 51.31 -5.04
CA LYS A 1059 31.14 51.77 -5.23
C LYS A 1059 31.43 53.05 -4.47
N THR A 1060 30.52 54.03 -4.51
CA THR A 1060 30.69 55.30 -3.79
C THR A 1060 30.86 55.05 -2.30
N ARG A 1061 30.05 54.15 -1.73
CA ARG A 1061 30.14 53.75 -0.33
C ARG A 1061 31.42 52.98 0.00
N GLN A 1062 31.78 52.00 -0.82
CA GLN A 1062 32.98 51.19 -0.64
C GLN A 1062 34.29 51.99 -0.79
N SER A 1063 34.29 53.05 -1.60
CA SER A 1063 35.41 54.00 -1.69
C SER A 1063 35.60 54.83 -0.41
N ALA A 1064 34.54 55.04 0.37
CA ALA A 1064 34.58 55.80 1.62
C ALA A 1064 34.88 54.91 2.83
N ALA A 1065 34.31 53.71 2.89
CA ALA A 1065 34.50 52.72 3.94
C ALA A 1065 34.63 51.31 3.32
N PRO A 1066 35.85 50.83 3.05
CA PRO A 1066 36.06 49.58 2.33
C PRO A 1066 35.76 48.35 3.19
N THR A 1067 34.76 47.56 2.80
CA THR A 1067 34.35 46.30 3.47
C THR A 1067 34.26 45.10 2.52
N VAL A 1068 34.30 45.32 1.20
CA VAL A 1068 34.31 44.24 0.19
C VAL A 1068 35.63 43.45 0.22
N ASP A 1069 35.56 42.15 -0.04
CA ASP A 1069 36.70 41.23 -0.02
C ASP A 1069 37.56 41.32 -1.30
N ALA A 1070 38.86 41.05 -1.17
CA ALA A 1070 39.80 41.07 -2.29
C ALA A 1070 39.38 40.16 -3.48
N PRO A 1071 38.81 38.95 -3.27
CA PRO A 1071 38.30 38.13 -4.38
C PRO A 1071 37.23 38.82 -5.22
N THR A 1072 36.31 39.58 -4.62
CA THR A 1072 35.28 40.32 -5.36
C THR A 1072 35.90 41.44 -6.18
N LEU A 1073 36.86 42.18 -5.61
CA LEU A 1073 37.58 43.23 -6.33
C LEU A 1073 38.39 42.66 -7.51
N LEU A 1074 39.09 41.54 -7.31
CA LEU A 1074 39.80 40.82 -8.37
C LEU A 1074 38.85 40.35 -9.48
N ALA A 1075 37.66 39.86 -9.12
CA ALA A 1075 36.65 39.45 -10.08
C ALA A 1075 36.11 40.63 -10.90
N LEU A 1076 35.94 41.82 -10.29
CA LEU A 1076 35.55 43.04 -11.02
C LEU A 1076 36.69 43.58 -11.90
N ALA A 1077 37.93 43.58 -11.40
CA ALA A 1077 39.10 44.05 -12.13
C ALA A 1077 39.37 43.23 -13.40
N ARG A 1078 39.10 41.92 -13.36
CA ARG A 1078 39.15 41.01 -14.53
C ARG A 1078 37.92 41.11 -15.44
N GLY A 1079 36.96 41.95 -15.09
CA GLY A 1079 35.71 42.15 -15.82
C GLY A 1079 35.91 42.88 -17.16
N ARG A 1080 34.87 42.88 -18.01
CA ARG A 1080 34.87 43.57 -19.30
C ARG A 1080 34.35 45.01 -19.25
N ALA A 1081 33.82 45.44 -18.10
CA ALA A 1081 33.27 46.79 -17.93
C ALA A 1081 34.37 47.74 -17.48
N ALA A 1082 34.83 48.63 -18.37
CA ALA A 1082 35.98 49.51 -18.14
C ALA A 1082 35.88 50.28 -16.81
N ARG A 1083 34.75 50.97 -16.55
CA ARG A 1083 34.55 51.73 -15.30
C ARG A 1083 34.51 50.88 -14.02
N ASP A 1084 33.95 49.67 -14.09
CA ASP A 1084 33.90 48.75 -12.95
C ASP A 1084 35.32 48.21 -12.65
N SER A 1085 36.07 47.94 -13.72
CA SER A 1085 37.43 47.39 -13.65
C SER A 1085 38.41 48.46 -13.17
N GLU A 1086 38.35 49.67 -13.70
CA GLU A 1086 39.16 50.83 -13.27
C GLU A 1086 38.98 51.13 -11.78
N TRP A 1087 37.72 51.19 -11.31
CA TRP A 1087 37.45 51.39 -9.89
C TRP A 1087 38.02 50.25 -9.04
N ALA A 1088 37.81 48.99 -9.44
CA ALA A 1088 38.33 47.84 -8.70
C ALA A 1088 39.87 47.79 -8.67
N PHE A 1089 40.54 48.16 -9.77
CA PHE A 1089 42.00 48.31 -9.80
C PHE A 1089 42.48 49.41 -8.86
N ALA A 1090 41.79 50.56 -8.81
CA ALA A 1090 42.14 51.64 -7.89
C ALA A 1090 42.02 51.21 -6.43
N GLU A 1091 40.98 50.47 -6.06
CA GLU A 1091 40.80 49.95 -4.69
C GLU A 1091 41.81 48.85 -4.32
N LEU A 1092 42.12 47.93 -5.25
CA LEU A 1092 43.18 46.94 -5.05
C LEU A 1092 44.56 47.60 -4.88
N ALA A 1093 44.85 48.64 -5.66
CA ALA A 1093 46.10 49.39 -5.56
C ALA A 1093 46.24 50.12 -4.22
N LYS A 1094 45.17 50.76 -3.72
CA LYS A 1094 45.15 51.40 -2.40
C LYS A 1094 45.47 50.41 -1.28
N ARG A 1095 44.89 49.21 -1.32
CA ARG A 1095 45.13 48.14 -0.33
C ARG A 1095 46.57 47.62 -0.38
N ALA A 1096 47.09 47.37 -1.58
CA ALA A 1096 48.47 46.96 -1.76
C ALA A 1096 49.48 48.03 -1.27
N LEU A 1097 49.22 49.32 -1.56
CA LEU A 1097 50.04 50.43 -1.06
C LEU A 1097 49.97 50.61 0.47
N ALA A 1098 48.86 50.19 1.10
CA ALA A 1098 48.73 50.15 2.55
C ALA A 1098 49.43 48.93 3.20
N GLY A 1099 50.08 48.08 2.42
CA GLY A 1099 50.84 46.92 2.90
C GLY A 1099 50.08 45.59 2.93
N GLU A 1100 48.86 45.53 2.37
CA GLU A 1100 48.10 44.28 2.27
C GLU A 1100 48.64 43.40 1.12
N THR A 1101 49.08 42.18 1.42
CA THR A 1101 49.46 41.19 0.40
C THR A 1101 48.21 40.56 -0.21
N ILE A 1102 47.95 40.86 -1.49
CA ILE A 1102 46.76 40.37 -2.20
C ILE A 1102 47.16 39.31 -3.23
N ASP A 1103 46.71 38.08 -3.02
CA ASP A 1103 47.05 36.96 -3.88
C ASP A 1103 46.47 37.16 -5.30
N GLY A 1104 47.34 37.16 -6.31
CA GLY A 1104 46.97 37.45 -7.71
C GLY A 1104 46.87 38.93 -8.11
N PHE A 1105 47.38 39.85 -7.27
CA PHE A 1105 47.58 41.27 -7.61
C PHE A 1105 48.93 41.77 -7.09
N THR A 1106 49.81 42.21 -7.99
CA THR A 1106 51.11 42.80 -7.66
C THR A 1106 51.17 44.23 -8.15
N LEU A 1107 51.63 45.15 -7.29
CA LEU A 1107 51.86 46.54 -7.64
C LEU A 1107 53.37 46.77 -7.73
N ASP A 1108 53.90 46.78 -8.96
CA ASP A 1108 55.31 47.07 -9.19
C ASP A 1108 55.54 48.57 -8.97
N GLY A 1109 56.11 48.95 -7.83
CA GLY A 1109 56.55 50.32 -7.57
C GLY A 1109 57.85 50.65 -8.32
N PRO A 1110 58.13 51.94 -8.63
CA PRO A 1110 59.48 52.32 -8.99
C PRO A 1110 60.38 52.05 -7.77
N ALA A 1111 61.47 51.33 -7.97
CA ALA A 1111 62.49 51.11 -6.95
C ALA A 1111 62.86 52.45 -6.27
N GLY A 1112 62.61 52.57 -4.96
CA GLY A 1112 63.48 53.37 -4.10
C GLY A 1112 64.76 52.56 -3.86
N GLY A 1113 65.94 53.15 -3.69
CA GLY A 1113 66.10 54.27 -2.78
C GLY A 1113 65.71 53.82 -1.39
#